data_AF-A0A8D5U202-F1
#
_entry.id   AF-A0A8D5U202-F1
#
_cell.length_a   1.000
_cell.length_b   1.000
_cell.length_c   1.000
_cell.angle_alpha   90.00
_cell.angle_beta   90.00
_cell.angle_gamma   90.00
#
_symmetry.space_group_name_H-M   'P 1'
#
loop_
_entity.id
_entity.type
_entity.pdbx_description
1 polymer ?
#
loop_
_entity_poly.entity_id
_entity_poly.type
_entity_poly.pdbx_seq_one_letter_code
_entity_poly.pdbx_strand_id
1 'polypeptide(L)'
;MRKVFLFLGFLFLSVITPILIAQTSYQVNFTVTTSGYVMIYISGPSSSDTVTLHYGIENGPQQAWTQVFNQQMQWNGHNFSATIGPFPNNTWIGWVFYDNTTGTWINYDNHPFWNWNLQVNPLDVGYTYATVLQNGSILITAIGRAPDNFTIHYGLTTGPQTGLPWSNISNAIMKYNPLYGNYTVLLGPFSPGQWIQWVYFDATTGVYYHASNGANFAIQDVYSPIEFSGANYTRYVFLTNQSIGVTLELNNLEAQQIPVTLSFVFNSYTYNVSEILQAGNNLINVTVPNYLQQGIFYPTLNVYQGSELTRTANLPALYILNVTGKKPLSFVIVWNMHQPLYIGPNGTWEQPWVWLHTGQDFNWNGQLVGSYELQAMLIKQFNVNVTIDFTPVLLYQWETILNEGTPTFSSNFGVNVSHDINATNYTLSLYKQLVQEGKVDVLTVPFYHPLQAIMLNNGWYSDVLAQIQMGRNMTHRVFGVWAKGTWTPEMAFDMGLVTLYNESGISYTILDQQAFLPYSTLVNGTLNPDQPFIVENSIGQRIIVLFRNTTLSNDFSFYFFSQSPSLTAEELIHQLATIYMNNPGGVVTVALDGENPLIFNPTTGPSDLYAIYQSLSEYQGTWLVTQTAQQAIETHKPTSIITNLPESSWDLNLDYWNNGYPGKIYIWGNLSLAREYLVAYTALLGDSISPTVPILFNETPNSTTEINTLWNYLYVAEGSDWTWQTGPPANGPSWFMEQALLYSNTIVSAVKSAFNNITIKSASVDGRNVHVKIYNGLQESITVNVVVQAGPQNYSSLVTLHPGVNNVKIRISRPSLTSNEYKVILYAPVTEAEVGASPIPVSNYGFQITLVEFSATSAIQGGNQSLFVVAIVLMIAAAVLLLIVKYLI
;
A
#
# COMPACT_ATOMS: atom_id res chain seq x y z
N MET A 1 10.02 8.67 -7.81
CA MET A 1 9.44 7.81 -8.87
C MET A 1 10.15 8.03 -10.18
N ARG A 2 10.22 6.96 -11.00
CA ARG A 2 10.16 6.92 -12.48
C ARG A 2 10.86 8.06 -13.25
N LYS A 3 11.96 7.74 -13.94
CA LYS A 3 12.01 7.37 -15.37
C LYS A 3 11.98 8.57 -16.34
N VAL A 4 13.17 8.87 -16.86
CA VAL A 4 13.54 9.14 -18.27
C VAL A 4 12.94 10.37 -19.01
N PHE A 5 13.88 11.12 -19.63
CA PHE A 5 13.84 11.91 -20.88
C PHE A 5 13.98 13.45 -20.81
N LEU A 6 15.20 13.89 -21.19
CA LEU A 6 15.64 15.09 -21.95
C LEU A 6 14.74 16.34 -22.05
N PHE A 7 15.29 17.52 -21.70
CA PHE A 7 15.66 18.56 -22.68
C PHE A 7 16.63 19.62 -22.09
N LEU A 8 17.43 20.22 -22.96
CA LEU A 8 18.54 21.16 -22.73
C LEU A 8 18.13 22.62 -23.05
N GLY A 9 18.66 23.60 -22.28
CA GLY A 9 18.88 25.02 -22.66
C GLY A 9 17.81 26.03 -22.22
N PHE A 10 18.05 27.23 -21.65
CA PHE A 10 19.19 28.19 -21.74
C PHE A 10 19.13 29.25 -20.59
N LEU A 11 20.31 29.60 -20.00
CA LEU A 11 20.85 30.85 -19.35
C LEU A 11 19.96 31.81 -18.49
N PHE A 12 20.37 32.50 -17.39
CA PHE A 12 21.68 33.01 -16.91
C PHE A 12 21.61 33.50 -15.41
N LEU A 13 22.76 33.42 -14.70
CA LEU A 13 23.29 34.27 -13.58
C LEU A 13 22.67 34.27 -12.15
N SER A 14 23.34 33.61 -11.19
CA SER A 14 24.06 34.28 -10.07
C SER A 14 24.75 33.30 -9.09
N VAL A 15 26.08 33.42 -9.02
CA VAL A 15 27.06 33.16 -7.95
C VAL A 15 26.73 32.17 -6.82
N ILE A 16 27.26 30.94 -6.92
CA ILE A 16 27.87 30.19 -5.80
C ILE A 16 29.10 29.46 -6.37
N THR A 17 30.29 29.78 -5.88
CA THR A 17 31.54 29.07 -6.20
C THR A 17 31.57 27.72 -5.50
N PRO A 18 31.68 26.57 -6.21
CA PRO A 18 32.05 25.30 -5.59
C PRO A 18 33.56 25.15 -5.63
N ILE A 19 34.10 24.68 -4.51
CA ILE A 19 35.50 24.30 -4.30
C ILE A 19 35.91 23.28 -5.38
N LEU A 20 36.91 23.62 -6.20
CA LEU A 20 37.56 22.65 -7.08
C LEU A 20 38.28 21.60 -6.21
N ILE A 21 37.67 20.43 -6.04
CA ILE A 21 38.42 19.21 -5.78
C ILE A 21 38.90 18.75 -7.16
N ALA A 22 40.21 18.68 -7.35
CA ALA A 22 40.80 18.16 -8.58
C ALA A 22 40.36 16.70 -8.78
N GLN A 23 39.44 16.46 -9.72
CA GLN A 23 39.11 15.10 -10.16
C GLN A 23 40.37 14.49 -10.79
N THR A 24 40.90 13.42 -10.20
CA THR A 24 41.88 12.56 -10.85
C THR A 24 41.18 11.86 -12.02
N SER A 25 41.42 12.32 -13.25
CA SER A 25 40.83 11.68 -14.43
C SER A 25 41.52 10.33 -14.68
N TYR A 26 40.85 9.23 -14.38
CA TYR A 26 41.31 7.90 -14.79
C TYR A 26 41.34 7.81 -16.32
N GLN A 27 42.41 7.28 -16.89
CA GLN A 27 42.52 7.03 -18.34
C GLN A 27 42.59 5.54 -18.59
N VAL A 28 41.68 5.03 -19.42
CA VAL A 28 41.57 3.60 -19.73
C VAL A 28 41.82 3.39 -21.21
N ASN A 29 42.75 2.49 -21.52
CA ASN A 29 43.10 2.07 -22.87
C ASN A 29 43.09 0.55 -22.96
N PHE A 30 42.98 0.01 -24.17
CA PHE A 30 43.08 -1.42 -24.37
C PHE A 30 43.63 -1.74 -25.76
N THR A 31 44.13 -2.96 -25.94
CA THR A 31 44.49 -3.52 -27.25
C THR A 31 43.81 -4.87 -27.44
N VAL A 32 43.55 -5.23 -28.70
CA VAL A 32 42.88 -6.47 -29.08
C VAL A 32 43.75 -7.21 -30.09
N THR A 33 43.98 -8.49 -29.87
CA THR A 33 44.70 -9.33 -30.84
C THR A 33 43.73 -10.01 -31.80
N THR A 34 44.24 -10.40 -32.98
CA THR A 34 43.47 -11.21 -33.95
C THR A 34 43.06 -12.58 -33.42
N SER A 35 43.73 -13.07 -32.38
CA SER A 35 43.40 -14.31 -31.65
C SER A 35 42.39 -14.12 -30.52
N GLY A 36 41.87 -12.91 -30.29
CA GLY A 36 40.82 -12.62 -29.32
C GLY A 36 41.29 -12.31 -27.90
N TYR A 37 42.59 -12.05 -27.68
CA TYR A 37 43.06 -11.56 -26.39
C TYR A 37 42.86 -10.05 -26.28
N VAL A 38 42.42 -9.59 -25.11
CA VAL A 38 42.23 -8.17 -24.80
C VAL A 38 43.15 -7.80 -23.65
N MET A 39 44.02 -6.82 -23.87
CA MET A 39 44.89 -6.28 -22.84
C MET A 39 44.39 -4.90 -22.43
N ILE A 40 43.98 -4.75 -21.17
CA ILE A 40 43.35 -3.55 -20.62
C ILE A 40 44.34 -2.82 -19.72
N TYR A 41 44.36 -1.49 -19.80
CA TYR A 41 45.19 -0.59 -19.03
C TYR A 41 44.35 0.45 -18.31
N ILE A 42 44.72 0.78 -17.07
CA ILE A 42 44.21 1.95 -16.35
C ILE A 42 45.36 2.74 -15.74
N SER A 43 45.36 4.06 -15.96
CA SER A 43 46.21 5.02 -15.25
C SER A 43 45.35 5.96 -14.40
N GLY A 44 45.96 6.51 -13.35
CA GLY A 44 45.26 7.27 -12.31
C GLY A 44 45.43 6.67 -10.91
N PRO A 45 45.26 5.34 -10.70
CA PRO A 45 45.57 4.72 -9.41
C PRO A 45 47.07 4.81 -9.10
N SER A 46 47.43 4.89 -7.82
CA SER A 46 48.81 4.97 -7.35
C SER A 46 49.55 3.64 -7.61
N SER A 47 50.86 3.69 -7.85
CA SER A 47 51.69 2.48 -8.01
C SER A 47 51.72 1.59 -6.76
N SER A 48 51.34 2.13 -5.60
CA SER A 48 51.16 1.39 -4.34
C SER A 48 49.82 0.68 -4.23
N ASP A 49 48.85 0.98 -5.09
CA ASP A 49 47.50 0.46 -4.99
C ASP A 49 47.41 -0.99 -5.48
N THR A 50 46.34 -1.67 -5.08
CA THR A 50 46.00 -2.99 -5.60
C THR A 50 44.71 -2.88 -6.38
N VAL A 51 44.76 -3.08 -7.69
CA VAL A 51 43.59 -2.90 -8.58
C VAL A 51 43.15 -4.25 -9.15
N THR A 52 41.85 -4.53 -9.03
CA THR A 52 41.19 -5.69 -9.65
C THR A 52 40.41 -5.24 -10.87
N LEU A 53 40.64 -5.89 -12.01
CA LEU A 53 39.78 -5.81 -13.18
C LEU A 53 38.59 -6.75 -12.97
N HIS A 54 37.38 -6.20 -12.88
CA HIS A 54 36.14 -6.94 -12.79
C HIS A 54 35.47 -6.89 -14.16
N TYR A 55 35.25 -8.04 -14.80
CA TYR A 55 34.76 -8.08 -16.18
C TYR A 55 33.79 -9.23 -16.41
N GLY A 56 32.97 -9.11 -17.46
CA GLY A 56 32.00 -10.13 -17.82
C GLY A 56 31.69 -10.18 -19.31
N ILE A 57 31.03 -11.28 -19.71
CA ILE A 57 30.48 -11.45 -21.06
C ILE A 57 29.03 -10.98 -21.03
N GLU A 58 28.63 -10.16 -21.98
CA GLU A 58 27.28 -9.59 -22.06
C GLU A 58 26.62 -9.91 -23.41
N ASN A 59 25.30 -9.81 -23.50
CA ASN A 59 24.57 -10.02 -24.76
C ASN A 59 24.55 -8.77 -25.66
N GLY A 60 25.20 -7.71 -25.21
CA GLY A 60 25.31 -6.40 -25.86
C GLY A 60 25.77 -5.35 -24.84
N PRO A 61 26.20 -4.17 -25.30
CA PRO A 61 26.75 -3.14 -24.42
C PRO A 61 25.79 -2.78 -23.29
N GLN A 62 26.31 -2.73 -22.06
CA GLN A 62 25.56 -2.37 -20.84
C GLN A 62 24.43 -3.34 -20.44
N GLN A 63 24.38 -4.53 -21.03
CA GLN A 63 23.42 -5.55 -20.61
C GLN A 63 23.93 -6.34 -19.40
N ALA A 64 23.04 -7.14 -18.80
CA ALA A 64 23.43 -8.02 -17.71
C ALA A 64 24.55 -8.98 -18.14
N TRP A 65 25.56 -9.13 -17.28
CA TRP A 65 26.66 -10.05 -17.50
C TRP A 65 26.18 -11.49 -17.35
N THR A 66 26.35 -12.27 -18.41
CA THR A 66 26.04 -13.70 -18.47
C THR A 66 27.10 -14.54 -17.75
N GLN A 67 28.34 -14.04 -17.68
CA GLN A 67 29.47 -14.63 -16.97
C GLN A 67 30.31 -13.51 -16.37
N VAL A 68 30.85 -13.71 -15.16
CA VAL A 68 31.57 -12.68 -14.40
C VAL A 68 32.89 -13.24 -13.90
N PHE A 69 33.95 -12.43 -14.01
CA PHE A 69 35.32 -12.79 -13.71
C PHE A 69 36.04 -11.66 -12.99
N ASN A 70 37.09 -12.02 -12.25
CA ASN A 70 38.02 -11.09 -11.62
C ASN A 70 39.44 -11.42 -12.06
N GLN A 71 40.22 -10.39 -12.39
CA GLN A 71 41.64 -10.51 -12.70
C GLN A 71 42.42 -9.43 -11.96
N GLN A 72 43.37 -9.82 -11.12
CA GLN A 72 44.25 -8.86 -10.48
C GLN A 72 45.15 -8.20 -11.54
N MET A 73 45.22 -6.87 -11.53
CA MET A 73 46.03 -6.10 -12.46
C MET A 73 47.46 -5.95 -11.95
N GLN A 74 48.41 -5.88 -12.89
CA GLN A 74 49.83 -5.72 -12.61
C GLN A 74 50.30 -4.31 -12.96
N TRP A 75 51.03 -3.68 -12.03
CA TRP A 75 51.71 -2.41 -12.29
C TRP A 75 52.89 -2.63 -13.23
N ASN A 76 52.88 -1.97 -14.39
CA ASN A 76 53.92 -2.13 -15.41
C ASN A 76 54.98 -1.00 -15.41
N GLY A 77 55.01 -0.17 -14.36
CA GLY A 77 55.88 1.00 -14.24
C GLY A 77 55.18 2.32 -14.56
N HIS A 78 54.08 2.29 -15.32
CA HIS A 78 53.30 3.47 -15.71
C HIS A 78 51.80 3.34 -15.43
N ASN A 79 51.23 2.15 -15.69
CA ASN A 79 49.80 1.86 -15.61
C ASN A 79 49.58 0.50 -14.92
N PHE A 80 48.38 0.26 -14.41
CA PHE A 80 47.92 -1.10 -14.13
C PHE A 80 47.46 -1.76 -15.43
N SER A 81 47.81 -3.04 -15.63
CA SER A 81 47.42 -3.79 -16.82
C SER A 81 47.02 -5.23 -16.53
N ALA A 82 46.12 -5.78 -17.34
CA ALA A 82 45.73 -7.19 -17.31
C ALA A 82 45.38 -7.68 -18.72
N THR A 83 45.71 -8.93 -19.02
CA THR A 83 45.29 -9.60 -20.26
C THR A 83 44.20 -10.61 -19.95
N ILE A 84 43.10 -10.56 -20.71
CA ILE A 84 41.93 -11.43 -20.57
C ILE A 84 41.59 -12.07 -21.93
N GLY A 85 40.86 -13.19 -21.90
CA GLY A 85 40.55 -13.99 -23.09
C GLY A 85 41.45 -15.24 -23.23
N PRO A 86 41.46 -15.89 -24.41
CA PRO A 86 40.93 -15.39 -25.68
C PRO A 86 39.40 -15.51 -25.74
N PHE A 87 38.75 -14.50 -26.32
CA PHE A 87 37.31 -14.52 -26.60
C PHE A 87 37.07 -14.85 -28.08
N PRO A 88 36.00 -15.60 -28.40
CA PRO A 88 35.53 -15.75 -29.78
C PRO A 88 35.25 -14.39 -30.43
N ASN A 89 35.44 -14.29 -31.74
CA ASN A 89 35.01 -13.10 -32.50
C ASN A 89 33.51 -12.84 -32.29
N ASN A 90 33.10 -11.57 -32.33
CA ASN A 90 31.76 -11.06 -31.99
C ASN A 90 31.36 -11.15 -30.51
N THR A 91 32.23 -11.59 -29.60
CA THR A 91 31.90 -11.61 -28.17
C THR A 91 31.88 -10.20 -27.60
N TRP A 92 30.79 -9.83 -26.93
CA TRP A 92 30.71 -8.60 -26.15
C TRP A 92 31.27 -8.83 -24.75
N ILE A 93 32.19 -7.94 -24.34
CA ILE A 93 32.75 -7.92 -23.00
C ILE A 93 32.57 -6.54 -22.38
N GLY A 94 32.23 -6.52 -21.09
CA GLY A 94 32.13 -5.31 -20.28
C GLY A 94 33.09 -5.41 -19.08
N TRP A 95 33.66 -4.29 -18.63
CA TRP A 95 34.52 -4.27 -17.45
C TRP A 95 34.44 -2.96 -16.65
N VAL A 96 34.81 -3.07 -15.38
CA VAL A 96 35.04 -2.00 -14.42
C VAL A 96 36.27 -2.35 -13.57
N PHE A 97 36.72 -1.40 -12.75
CA PHE A 97 37.85 -1.63 -11.85
C PHE A 97 37.40 -1.49 -10.40
N TYR A 98 38.03 -2.27 -9.54
CA TYR A 98 37.89 -2.14 -8.09
C TYR A 98 39.27 -1.85 -7.50
N ASP A 99 39.39 -0.68 -6.88
CA ASP A 99 40.57 -0.34 -6.10
C ASP A 99 40.43 -0.96 -4.71
N ASN A 100 41.16 -2.05 -4.48
CA ASN A 100 41.11 -2.81 -3.23
C ASN A 100 41.75 -2.03 -2.07
N THR A 101 42.58 -1.01 -2.36
CA THR A 101 43.22 -0.18 -1.33
C THR A 101 42.23 0.83 -0.74
N THR A 102 41.44 1.49 -1.59
CA THR A 102 40.46 2.51 -1.16
C THR A 102 39.05 1.95 -0.93
N GLY A 103 38.77 0.73 -1.43
CA GLY A 103 37.44 0.11 -1.37
C GLY A 103 36.44 0.73 -2.35
N THR A 104 36.92 1.30 -3.46
CA THR A 104 36.10 2.06 -4.40
C THR A 104 35.98 1.37 -5.76
N TRP A 105 34.79 1.46 -6.35
CA TRP A 105 34.54 1.06 -7.73
C TRP A 105 34.86 2.23 -8.67
N ILE A 106 35.59 1.93 -9.74
CA ILE A 106 35.90 2.86 -10.81
C ILE A 106 35.10 2.42 -12.03
N ASN A 107 34.05 3.18 -12.30
CA ASN A 107 33.14 3.00 -13.42
C ASN A 107 33.42 4.02 -14.53
N TYR A 108 32.91 3.76 -15.73
CA TYR A 108 33.03 4.69 -16.84
C TYR A 108 32.35 6.02 -16.48
N ASP A 109 33.07 7.12 -16.64
CA ASP A 109 32.63 8.48 -16.28
C ASP A 109 32.14 8.63 -14.83
N ASN A 110 32.64 7.78 -13.93
CA ASN A 110 32.25 7.75 -12.51
C ASN A 110 30.73 7.54 -12.27
N HIS A 111 30.01 6.98 -13.25
CA HIS A 111 28.59 6.68 -13.12
C HIS A 111 28.40 5.25 -12.60
N PRO A 112 27.72 5.03 -11.46
CA PRO A 112 27.42 3.69 -10.99
C PRO A 112 26.63 2.98 -12.08
N PHE A 113 26.98 1.74 -12.44
CA PHE A 113 26.37 0.98 -13.57
C PHE A 113 26.90 1.27 -14.97
N TRP A 114 27.79 2.24 -15.20
CA TRP A 114 28.43 2.39 -16.51
C TRP A 114 29.75 1.62 -16.59
N ASN A 115 29.81 0.71 -17.56
CA ASN A 115 30.99 -0.11 -17.80
C ASN A 115 31.70 0.35 -19.08
N TRP A 116 33.00 0.07 -19.19
CA TRP A 116 33.66 0.06 -20.50
C TRP A 116 33.26 -1.23 -21.22
N ASN A 117 33.02 -1.15 -22.52
CA ASN A 117 32.57 -2.28 -23.33
C ASN A 117 33.38 -2.36 -24.62
N LEU A 118 33.45 -3.57 -25.14
CA LEU A 118 34.13 -3.91 -26.39
C LEU A 118 33.45 -5.12 -27.01
N GLN A 119 33.19 -5.06 -28.32
CA GLN A 119 32.97 -6.25 -29.11
C GLN A 119 34.31 -6.74 -29.67
N VAL A 120 34.71 -7.96 -29.33
CA VAL A 120 36.00 -8.52 -29.73
C VAL A 120 35.94 -8.94 -31.20
N ASN A 121 36.79 -8.35 -32.05
CA ASN A 121 36.93 -8.66 -33.48
C ASN A 121 35.57 -8.77 -34.22
N PRO A 122 34.78 -7.68 -34.32
CA PRO A 122 33.49 -7.68 -34.99
C PRO A 122 33.58 -8.15 -36.44
N LEU A 123 32.59 -8.94 -36.89
CA LEU A 123 32.48 -9.45 -38.26
C LEU A 123 31.67 -8.49 -39.17
N ASP A 124 30.96 -7.54 -38.59
CA ASP A 124 30.03 -6.61 -39.21
C ASP A 124 30.57 -5.16 -39.23
N VAL A 125 31.89 -5.02 -39.41
CA VAL A 125 32.55 -3.71 -39.54
C VAL A 125 31.91 -2.88 -40.66
N GLY A 126 31.58 -1.62 -40.35
CA GLY A 126 30.88 -0.71 -41.25
C GLY A 126 29.36 -0.74 -41.13
N TYR A 127 28.77 -1.64 -40.32
CA TYR A 127 27.35 -1.54 -39.97
C TYR A 127 27.07 -0.19 -39.30
N THR A 128 26.12 0.58 -39.81
CA THR A 128 25.94 1.99 -39.44
C THR A 128 24.50 2.37 -39.14
N TYR A 129 24.36 3.36 -38.27
CA TYR A 129 23.14 4.14 -38.08
C TYR A 129 23.47 5.63 -38.16
N ALA A 130 22.68 6.38 -38.94
CA ALA A 130 22.84 7.82 -39.12
C ALA A 130 21.52 8.53 -38.80
N THR A 131 21.58 9.65 -38.08
CA THR A 131 20.43 10.49 -37.77
C THR A 131 20.72 11.95 -38.07
N VAL A 132 19.78 12.60 -38.73
CA VAL A 132 19.77 14.06 -38.87
C VAL A 132 19.35 14.66 -37.53
N LEU A 133 20.12 15.62 -37.03
CA LEU A 133 19.83 16.40 -35.83
C LEU A 133 19.08 17.68 -36.21
N GLN A 134 18.41 18.29 -35.22
CA GLN A 134 17.57 19.48 -35.43
C GLN A 134 18.31 20.69 -36.01
N ASN A 135 19.64 20.75 -35.87
CA ASN A 135 20.46 21.81 -36.41
C ASN A 135 21.02 21.50 -37.82
N GLY A 136 20.56 20.43 -38.48
CA GLY A 136 21.06 19.97 -39.79
C GLY A 136 22.37 19.18 -39.72
N SER A 137 22.93 18.94 -38.53
CA SER A 137 24.09 18.04 -38.38
C SER A 137 23.66 16.59 -38.44
N ILE A 138 24.53 15.69 -38.88
CA ILE A 138 24.24 14.25 -38.98
C ILE A 138 25.15 13.51 -38.00
N LEU A 139 24.55 12.87 -36.99
CA LEU A 139 25.26 11.96 -36.10
C LEU A 139 25.31 10.59 -36.77
N ILE A 140 26.52 10.12 -37.07
CA ILE A 140 26.77 8.82 -37.68
C ILE A 140 27.47 7.94 -36.65
N THR A 141 26.92 6.75 -36.45
CA THR A 141 27.47 5.70 -35.61
C THR A 141 27.80 4.47 -36.46
N ALA A 142 28.88 3.75 -36.16
CA ALA A 142 29.28 2.57 -36.92
C ALA A 142 30.01 1.53 -36.05
N ILE A 143 29.84 0.26 -36.37
CA ILE A 143 30.64 -0.83 -35.80
C ILE A 143 32.02 -0.82 -36.45
N GLY A 144 33.05 -0.80 -35.62
CA GLY A 144 34.45 -0.81 -36.02
C GLY A 144 35.27 -1.68 -35.08
N ARG A 145 36.45 -2.13 -35.52
CA ARG A 145 37.35 -2.91 -34.67
C ARG A 145 38.09 -1.97 -33.72
N ALA A 146 37.70 -1.88 -32.46
CA ALA A 146 38.44 -1.05 -31.53
C ALA A 146 39.77 -1.72 -31.09
N PRO A 147 40.87 -0.96 -30.95
CA PRO A 147 41.00 0.49 -31.04
C PRO A 147 41.51 1.01 -32.40
N ASP A 148 41.10 0.41 -33.53
CA ASP A 148 41.54 0.81 -34.87
C ASP A 148 41.24 2.29 -35.17
N ASN A 149 42.07 2.91 -36.01
CA ASN A 149 41.82 4.26 -36.48
C ASN A 149 40.77 4.24 -37.59
N PHE A 150 39.51 4.43 -37.21
CA PHE A 150 38.35 4.34 -38.08
C PHE A 150 37.93 5.74 -38.58
N THR A 151 37.93 5.94 -39.89
CA THR A 151 37.65 7.23 -40.53
C THR A 151 36.44 7.15 -41.46
N ILE A 152 35.72 8.25 -41.61
CA ILE A 152 34.62 8.42 -42.57
C ILE A 152 35.08 9.34 -43.70
N HIS A 153 34.87 8.91 -44.94
CA HIS A 153 35.07 9.71 -46.15
C HIS A 153 33.70 10.06 -46.74
N TYR A 154 33.36 11.35 -46.83
CA TYR A 154 31.99 11.78 -47.16
C TYR A 154 31.97 12.98 -48.12
N GLY A 155 30.83 13.18 -48.79
CA GLY A 155 30.59 14.33 -49.66
C GLY A 155 29.11 14.53 -49.97
N LEU A 156 28.77 15.69 -50.54
CA LEU A 156 27.44 16.02 -51.02
C LEU A 156 27.16 15.33 -52.35
N THR A 157 25.92 14.86 -52.55
CA THR A 157 25.48 14.22 -53.79
C THR A 157 24.04 14.60 -54.13
N THR A 158 23.49 14.05 -55.21
CA THR A 158 22.13 14.34 -55.69
C THR A 158 21.09 13.30 -55.27
N GLY A 159 21.49 12.20 -54.64
CA GLY A 159 20.59 11.13 -54.21
C GLY A 159 21.29 9.94 -53.54
N PRO A 160 20.55 8.90 -53.14
CA PRO A 160 21.11 7.71 -52.48
C PRO A 160 21.76 6.71 -53.44
N GLN A 161 21.66 6.92 -54.76
CA GLN A 161 22.09 5.94 -55.75
C GLN A 161 23.62 5.79 -55.80
N THR A 162 24.09 4.57 -56.00
CA THR A 162 25.52 4.26 -56.17
C THR A 162 26.07 4.90 -57.44
N GLY A 163 27.31 5.40 -57.40
CA GLY A 163 28.02 5.94 -58.56
C GLY A 163 27.71 7.41 -58.90
N LEU A 164 26.92 8.10 -58.07
CA LEU A 164 26.71 9.54 -58.20
C LEU A 164 27.99 10.31 -57.85
N PRO A 165 28.29 11.42 -58.57
CA PRO A 165 29.45 12.25 -58.27
C PRO A 165 29.28 12.89 -56.89
N TRP A 166 30.40 13.02 -56.17
CA TRP A 166 30.46 13.73 -54.89
C TRP A 166 31.02 15.14 -55.10
N SER A 167 30.50 16.09 -54.32
CA SER A 167 31.06 17.44 -54.19
C SER A 167 31.36 17.72 -52.71
N ASN A 168 32.20 18.72 -52.42
CA ASN A 168 32.61 19.08 -51.06
C ASN A 168 33.15 17.89 -50.25
N ILE A 169 33.98 17.07 -50.89
CA ILE A 169 34.51 15.83 -50.32
C ILE A 169 35.43 16.14 -49.13
N SER A 170 35.24 15.43 -48.01
CA SER A 170 36.03 15.58 -46.79
C SER A 170 36.22 14.24 -46.08
N ASN A 171 37.09 14.25 -45.06
CA ASN A 171 37.33 13.12 -44.16
C ASN A 171 37.11 13.55 -42.72
N ALA A 172 36.59 12.66 -41.88
CA ALA A 172 36.55 12.85 -40.44
C ALA A 172 36.99 11.57 -39.70
N ILE A 173 37.71 11.75 -38.60
CA ILE A 173 38.08 10.65 -37.71
C ILE A 173 36.87 10.33 -36.83
N MET A 174 36.48 9.07 -36.78
CA MET A 174 35.42 8.62 -35.88
C MET A 174 36.01 8.33 -34.50
N LYS A 175 35.28 8.72 -33.45
CA LYS A 175 35.68 8.49 -32.06
C LYS A 175 35.03 7.22 -31.53
N TYR A 176 35.83 6.31 -30.99
CA TYR A 176 35.31 5.13 -30.29
C TYR A 176 34.59 5.56 -29.00
N ASN A 177 33.36 5.11 -28.84
CA ASN A 177 32.56 5.27 -27.64
C ASN A 177 32.60 3.96 -26.84
N PRO A 178 33.39 3.88 -25.75
CA PRO A 178 33.52 2.66 -24.97
C PRO A 178 32.26 2.32 -24.17
N LEU A 179 31.28 3.21 -24.02
CA LEU A 179 30.02 2.89 -23.36
C LEU A 179 29.10 2.03 -24.23
N TYR A 180 29.16 2.21 -25.56
CA TYR A 180 28.31 1.46 -26.50
C TYR A 180 29.10 0.54 -27.45
N GLY A 181 30.44 0.57 -27.38
CA GLY A 181 31.33 -0.23 -28.21
C GLY A 181 31.26 0.08 -29.70
N ASN A 182 30.95 1.33 -30.08
CA ASN A 182 30.84 1.76 -31.48
C ASN A 182 31.64 3.03 -31.75
N TYR A 183 31.88 3.35 -33.02
CA TYR A 183 32.51 4.57 -33.46
C TYR A 183 31.46 5.62 -33.80
N THR A 184 31.70 6.88 -33.46
CA THR A 184 30.76 7.99 -33.70
C THR A 184 31.44 9.20 -34.33
N VAL A 185 30.71 9.94 -35.15
CA VAL A 185 31.14 11.22 -35.74
C VAL A 185 29.92 12.10 -35.98
N LEU A 186 30.11 13.42 -35.81
CA LEU A 186 29.09 14.42 -36.14
C LEU A 186 29.54 15.18 -37.38
N LEU A 187 28.73 15.14 -38.44
CA LEU A 187 28.98 15.83 -39.71
C LEU A 187 28.01 17.01 -39.89
N GLY A 188 28.38 17.99 -40.70
CA GLY A 188 27.52 19.15 -40.99
C GLY A 188 27.76 20.35 -40.07
N PRO A 189 26.77 21.26 -39.92
CA PRO A 189 25.40 21.13 -40.41
C PRO A 189 25.27 21.24 -41.93
N PHE A 190 24.25 20.58 -42.48
CA PHE A 190 23.85 20.65 -43.89
C PHE A 190 22.55 21.45 -44.02
N SER A 191 22.09 21.68 -45.26
CA SER A 191 20.82 22.35 -45.54
C SER A 191 19.72 21.32 -45.84
N PRO A 192 18.45 21.59 -45.47
CA PRO A 192 17.34 20.70 -45.78
C PRO A 192 17.28 20.34 -47.27
N GLY A 193 17.02 19.07 -47.56
CA GLY A 193 16.97 18.50 -48.90
C GLY A 193 18.32 18.04 -49.46
N GLN A 194 19.46 18.36 -48.85
CA GLN A 194 20.77 17.92 -49.32
C GLN A 194 21.00 16.43 -49.07
N TRP A 195 21.55 15.72 -50.05
CA TRP A 195 21.99 14.34 -49.89
C TRP A 195 23.48 14.28 -49.55
N ILE A 196 23.81 13.47 -48.55
CA ILE A 196 25.18 13.18 -48.12
C ILE A 196 25.44 11.70 -48.40
N GLN A 197 26.58 11.39 -49.03
CA GLN A 197 27.08 10.02 -49.17
C GLN A 197 28.42 9.84 -48.45
N TRP A 198 28.68 8.63 -47.95
CA TRP A 198 29.96 8.30 -47.32
C TRP A 198 30.36 6.83 -47.46
N VAL A 199 31.64 6.57 -47.17
CA VAL A 199 32.25 5.24 -46.97
C VAL A 199 33.15 5.28 -45.74
N TYR A 200 33.41 4.12 -45.15
CA TYR A 200 34.36 4.02 -44.02
C TYR A 200 35.73 3.54 -44.50
N PHE A 201 36.78 4.04 -43.88
CA PHE A 201 38.15 3.60 -44.09
C PHE A 201 38.81 3.29 -42.74
N ASP A 202 39.22 2.03 -42.57
CA ASP A 202 39.98 1.55 -41.43
C ASP A 202 41.47 1.72 -41.76
N ALA A 203 42.09 2.73 -41.18
CA ALA A 203 43.49 3.07 -41.45
C ALA A 203 44.47 2.08 -40.80
N THR A 204 44.05 1.30 -39.80
CA THR A 204 44.90 0.26 -39.19
C THR A 204 45.12 -0.90 -40.16
N THR A 205 44.11 -1.25 -40.95
CA THR A 205 44.17 -2.40 -41.88
C THR A 205 44.17 -2.04 -43.35
N GLY A 206 43.89 -0.77 -43.70
CA GLY A 206 43.87 -0.29 -45.08
C GLY A 206 42.61 -0.69 -45.86
N VAL A 207 41.51 -1.04 -45.19
CA VAL A 207 40.27 -1.56 -45.81
C VAL A 207 39.20 -0.48 -45.87
N TYR A 208 38.50 -0.39 -47.01
CA TYR A 208 37.29 0.42 -47.18
C TYR A 208 36.04 -0.44 -46.96
N TYR A 209 35.04 0.11 -46.25
CA TYR A 209 33.76 -0.53 -46.02
C TYR A 209 32.63 0.28 -46.66
N HIS A 210 31.79 -0.45 -47.39
CA HIS A 210 30.60 0.02 -48.09
C HIS A 210 29.36 -0.66 -47.49
N ALA A 211 28.16 -0.24 -47.93
CA ALA A 211 26.95 -0.99 -47.60
C ALA A 211 27.04 -2.42 -48.16
N SER A 212 26.24 -3.34 -47.60
CA SER A 212 26.27 -4.78 -47.94
C SER A 212 26.02 -5.09 -49.42
N ASN A 213 25.39 -4.17 -50.16
CA ASN A 213 25.15 -4.25 -51.60
C ASN A 213 26.27 -3.59 -52.45
N GLY A 214 27.37 -3.16 -51.84
CA GLY A 214 28.47 -2.45 -52.49
C GLY A 214 28.21 -0.96 -52.75
N ALA A 215 27.08 -0.41 -52.29
CA ALA A 215 26.77 1.02 -52.41
C ALA A 215 27.48 1.85 -51.34
N ASN A 216 27.64 3.15 -51.61
CA ASN A 216 27.96 4.12 -50.57
C ASN A 216 26.75 4.27 -49.63
N PHE A 217 27.01 4.56 -48.36
CA PHE A 217 25.96 4.93 -47.43
C PHE A 217 25.44 6.32 -47.78
N ALA A 218 24.14 6.58 -47.57
CA ALA A 218 23.54 7.86 -47.93
C ALA A 218 22.42 8.27 -46.94
N ILE A 219 22.25 9.57 -46.74
CA ILE A 219 21.13 10.16 -46.00
C ILE A 219 20.79 11.54 -46.59
N GLN A 220 19.51 11.91 -46.56
CA GLN A 220 19.07 13.26 -46.89
C GLN A 220 18.87 14.06 -45.61
N ASP A 221 19.37 15.29 -45.57
CA ASP A 221 19.11 16.22 -44.47
C ASP A 221 17.65 16.70 -44.52
N VAL A 222 16.86 16.43 -43.48
CA VAL A 222 15.43 16.74 -43.38
C VAL A 222 15.07 17.21 -41.97
N TYR A 223 15.52 18.42 -41.58
CA TYR A 223 15.13 19.05 -40.31
C TYR A 223 14.09 20.16 -40.50
N SER A 224 13.29 20.41 -39.45
CA SER A 224 12.23 21.43 -39.42
C SER A 224 12.65 22.65 -38.60
N PRO A 225 12.40 23.89 -39.05
CA PRO A 225 12.59 25.09 -38.23
C PRO A 225 11.50 25.28 -37.17
N ILE A 226 10.47 24.42 -37.16
CA ILE A 226 9.35 24.48 -36.20
C ILE A 226 9.47 23.30 -35.23
N GLU A 227 9.60 23.62 -33.95
CA GLU A 227 9.56 22.62 -32.88
C GLU A 227 8.16 22.57 -32.26
N PHE A 228 7.76 21.36 -31.88
CA PHE A 228 6.55 21.12 -31.11
C PHE A 228 6.97 20.72 -29.70
N SER A 229 6.52 21.48 -28.71
CA SER A 229 6.89 21.31 -27.30
C SER A 229 5.78 20.64 -26.49
N GLY A 230 4.52 20.80 -26.89
CA GLY A 230 3.40 20.19 -26.19
C GLY A 230 2.04 20.58 -26.75
N ALA A 231 1.02 19.83 -26.32
CA ALA A 231 -0.37 20.16 -26.56
C ALA A 231 -1.21 19.72 -25.37
N ASN A 232 -2.20 20.52 -25.00
CA ASN A 232 -3.17 20.22 -23.95
C ASN A 232 -4.58 20.47 -24.46
N TYR A 233 -5.51 19.57 -24.14
CA TYR A 233 -6.92 19.81 -24.39
C TYR A 233 -7.52 20.65 -23.26
N THR A 234 -8.55 21.44 -23.56
CA THR A 234 -9.28 22.22 -22.54
C THR A 234 -10.08 21.34 -21.57
N ARG A 235 -10.24 20.05 -21.89
CA ARG A 235 -10.96 19.03 -21.10
C ARG A 235 -10.29 17.68 -21.33
N TYR A 236 -10.30 16.82 -20.32
CA TYR A 236 -9.87 15.43 -20.46
C TYR A 236 -10.79 14.59 -21.36
N VAL A 237 -12.09 14.89 -21.38
CA VAL A 237 -13.12 14.17 -22.15
C VAL A 237 -14.09 15.18 -22.77
N PHE A 238 -14.46 14.94 -24.03
CA PHE A 238 -15.48 15.71 -24.76
C PHE A 238 -16.68 14.85 -25.12
N LEU A 239 -17.84 15.48 -25.30
CA LEU A 239 -19.04 14.83 -25.80
C LEU A 239 -19.11 14.90 -27.34
N THR A 240 -19.83 13.97 -27.96
CA THR A 240 -20.17 14.06 -29.40
C THR A 240 -20.80 15.42 -29.72
N ASN A 241 -20.35 16.07 -30.79
CA ASN A 241 -20.77 17.42 -31.21
C ASN A 241 -20.31 18.57 -30.30
N GLN A 242 -19.53 18.31 -29.25
CA GLN A 242 -18.90 19.35 -28.44
C GLN A 242 -17.56 19.74 -29.07
N SER A 243 -17.38 21.02 -29.42
CA SER A 243 -16.12 21.54 -29.96
C SER A 243 -14.93 21.20 -29.05
N ILE A 244 -13.82 20.82 -29.67
CA ILE A 244 -12.58 20.43 -29.00
C ILE A 244 -11.67 21.64 -28.89
N GLY A 245 -11.37 22.08 -27.67
CA GLY A 245 -10.36 23.11 -27.44
C GLY A 245 -8.98 22.48 -27.30
N VAL A 246 -8.01 22.98 -28.05
CA VAL A 246 -6.60 22.55 -28.02
C VAL A 246 -5.70 23.76 -27.83
N THR A 247 -4.80 23.68 -26.86
CA THR A 247 -3.69 24.63 -26.68
C THR A 247 -2.41 23.95 -27.17
N LEU A 248 -1.70 24.59 -28.10
CA LEU A 248 -0.45 24.09 -28.68
C LEU A 248 0.73 24.97 -28.27
N GLU A 249 1.86 24.35 -28.01
CA GLU A 249 3.16 25.01 -27.80
C GLU A 249 4.08 24.71 -28.98
N LEU A 250 4.31 25.72 -29.82
CA LEU A 250 5.19 25.65 -30.99
C LEU A 250 6.33 26.67 -30.86
N ASN A 251 7.56 26.25 -31.16
CA ASN A 251 8.71 27.15 -31.20
C ASN A 251 9.14 27.37 -32.65
N ASN A 252 9.16 28.61 -33.08
CA ASN A 252 9.69 29.02 -34.37
C ASN A 252 11.15 29.43 -34.20
N LEU A 253 12.07 28.62 -34.74
CA LEU A 253 13.51 28.87 -34.65
C LEU A 253 14.00 29.94 -35.62
N GLU A 254 13.19 30.37 -36.58
CA GLU A 254 13.55 31.45 -37.48
C GLU A 254 13.44 32.80 -36.80
N ALA A 255 14.31 33.72 -37.19
CA ALA A 255 14.28 35.10 -36.69
C ALA A 255 13.07 35.91 -37.20
N GLN A 256 12.33 35.39 -38.20
CA GLN A 256 11.18 36.05 -38.82
C GLN A 256 9.89 35.29 -38.51
N GLN A 257 8.76 36.00 -38.59
CA GLN A 257 7.45 35.36 -38.47
C GLN A 257 7.18 34.45 -39.67
N ILE A 258 6.59 33.28 -39.42
CA ILE A 258 6.28 32.30 -40.46
C ILE A 258 4.76 32.06 -40.50
N PRO A 259 4.09 32.28 -41.64
CA PRO A 259 2.71 31.83 -41.82
C PRO A 259 2.69 30.30 -41.99
N VAL A 260 1.86 29.65 -41.19
CA VAL A 260 1.72 28.19 -41.18
C VAL A 260 0.26 27.78 -41.32
N THR A 261 0.03 26.58 -41.85
CA THR A 261 -1.26 25.89 -41.74
C THR A 261 -1.10 24.72 -40.78
N LEU A 262 -1.84 24.76 -39.68
CA LEU A 262 -1.94 23.70 -38.70
C LEU A 262 -3.07 22.77 -39.12
N SER A 263 -2.72 21.53 -39.46
CA SER A 263 -3.65 20.51 -39.92
C SER A 263 -3.76 19.41 -38.85
N PHE A 264 -4.89 19.42 -38.16
CA PHE A 264 -5.23 18.43 -37.15
C PHE A 264 -5.88 17.23 -37.83
N VAL A 265 -5.29 16.05 -37.68
CA VAL A 265 -5.75 14.81 -38.28
C VAL A 265 -6.29 13.88 -37.20
N PHE A 266 -7.59 13.60 -37.25
CA PHE A 266 -8.32 12.71 -36.34
C PHE A 266 -8.82 11.50 -37.15
N ASN A 267 -7.97 10.49 -37.35
CA ASN A 267 -8.21 9.38 -38.26
C ASN A 267 -8.57 9.86 -39.69
N SER A 268 -9.85 9.72 -40.10
CA SER A 268 -10.34 10.12 -41.43
C SER A 268 -10.81 11.58 -41.51
N TYR A 269 -10.79 12.31 -40.40
CA TYR A 269 -11.20 13.71 -40.34
C TYR A 269 -9.98 14.62 -40.25
N THR A 270 -9.98 15.71 -41.02
CA THR A 270 -8.92 16.71 -41.01
C THR A 270 -9.51 18.09 -40.83
N TYR A 271 -8.92 18.88 -39.93
CA TYR A 271 -9.29 20.26 -39.71
C TYR A 271 -8.06 21.16 -39.82
N ASN A 272 -8.16 22.18 -40.66
CA ASN A 272 -7.05 23.08 -40.95
C ASN A 272 -7.34 24.47 -40.37
N VAL A 273 -6.34 25.07 -39.72
CA VAL A 273 -6.35 26.47 -39.29
C VAL A 273 -5.07 27.15 -39.72
N SER A 274 -5.19 28.38 -40.21
CA SER A 274 -4.03 29.20 -40.60
C SER A 274 -3.59 30.06 -39.41
N GLU A 275 -2.29 30.06 -39.13
CA GLU A 275 -1.69 30.79 -38.02
C GLU A 275 -0.39 31.48 -38.45
N ILE A 276 0.05 32.48 -37.68
CA ILE A 276 1.33 33.16 -37.90
C ILE A 276 2.20 32.95 -36.65
N LEU A 277 3.26 32.14 -36.79
CA LEU A 277 4.21 31.92 -35.71
C LEU A 277 5.19 33.09 -35.62
N GLN A 278 5.23 33.75 -34.46
CA GLN A 278 6.27 34.72 -34.13
C GLN A 278 7.59 34.00 -33.86
N ALA A 279 8.73 34.69 -33.96
CA ALA A 279 10.02 34.10 -33.59
C ALA A 279 10.03 33.68 -32.10
N GLY A 280 10.56 32.49 -31.80
CA GLY A 280 10.53 31.90 -30.47
C GLY A 280 9.24 31.13 -30.15
N ASN A 281 8.89 31.06 -28.86
CA ASN A 281 7.77 30.26 -28.36
C ASN A 281 6.41 30.91 -28.64
N ASN A 282 5.48 30.12 -29.16
CA ASN A 282 4.10 30.48 -29.48
C ASN A 282 3.14 29.56 -28.72
N LEU A 283 2.16 30.15 -28.04
CA LEU A 283 1.05 29.44 -27.39
C LEU A 283 -0.23 29.69 -28.21
N ILE A 284 -0.75 28.65 -28.86
CA ILE A 284 -1.84 28.78 -29.85
C ILE A 284 -3.08 28.05 -29.33
N ASN A 285 -4.19 28.77 -29.22
CA ASN A 285 -5.47 28.20 -28.80
C ASN A 285 -6.39 27.98 -30.01
N VAL A 286 -6.70 26.73 -30.31
CA VAL A 286 -7.54 26.33 -31.45
C VAL A 286 -8.83 25.68 -30.94
N THR A 287 -9.96 26.07 -31.53
CA THR A 287 -11.23 25.35 -31.35
C THR A 287 -11.54 24.56 -32.61
N VAL A 288 -11.56 23.23 -32.48
CA VAL A 288 -11.83 22.30 -33.57
C VAL A 288 -13.30 21.86 -33.51
N PRO A 289 -14.08 22.04 -34.60
CA PRO A 289 -15.41 21.46 -34.71
C PRO A 289 -15.35 19.94 -34.60
N ASN A 290 -16.18 19.37 -33.73
CA ASN A 290 -16.16 17.95 -33.41
C ASN A 290 -17.32 17.21 -34.09
N TYR A 291 -17.00 16.39 -35.09
CA TYR A 291 -17.94 15.46 -35.73
C TYR A 291 -17.58 13.99 -35.45
N LEU A 292 -16.70 13.76 -34.49
CA LEU A 292 -16.22 12.43 -34.13
C LEU A 292 -17.30 11.66 -33.38
N GLN A 293 -17.38 10.36 -33.67
CA GLN A 293 -18.19 9.43 -32.89
C GLN A 293 -17.48 9.05 -31.59
N GLN A 294 -18.20 8.36 -30.69
CA GLN A 294 -17.61 7.85 -29.45
C GLN A 294 -16.36 7.00 -29.75
N GLY A 295 -15.28 7.25 -29.01
CA GLY A 295 -14.03 6.51 -29.14
C GLY A 295 -12.85 7.24 -28.53
N ILE A 296 -11.69 6.56 -28.58
CA ILE A 296 -10.39 7.11 -28.21
C ILE A 296 -9.61 7.32 -29.51
N PHE A 297 -9.16 8.55 -29.73
CA PHE A 297 -8.42 8.95 -30.94
C PHE A 297 -7.00 9.33 -30.56
N TYR A 298 -6.05 9.12 -31.47
CA TYR A 298 -4.64 9.50 -31.31
C TYR A 298 -4.29 10.47 -32.42
N PRO A 299 -4.64 11.77 -32.27
CA PRO A 299 -4.57 12.70 -33.36
C PRO A 299 -3.13 13.09 -33.68
N THR A 300 -2.88 13.49 -34.92
CA THR A 300 -1.61 14.10 -35.30
C THR A 300 -1.80 15.56 -35.71
N LEU A 301 -0.80 16.38 -35.40
CA LEU A 301 -0.68 17.75 -35.89
C LEU A 301 0.36 17.76 -37.00
N ASN A 302 -0.08 18.12 -38.21
CA ASN A 302 0.82 18.43 -39.33
C ASN A 302 0.92 19.95 -39.48
N VAL A 303 2.13 20.47 -39.50
CA VAL A 303 2.41 21.90 -39.71
C VAL A 303 2.95 22.06 -41.12
N TYR A 304 2.27 22.90 -41.91
CA TYR A 304 2.67 23.21 -43.28
C TYR A 304 3.12 24.65 -43.40
N GLN A 305 4.22 24.88 -44.11
CA GLN A 305 4.63 26.19 -44.60
C GLN A 305 4.34 26.25 -46.10
N GLY A 306 3.29 26.97 -46.50
CA GLY A 306 2.76 26.87 -47.86
C GLY A 306 2.23 25.45 -48.14
N SER A 307 2.83 24.75 -49.11
CA SER A 307 2.49 23.35 -49.43
C SER A 307 3.47 22.33 -48.84
N GLU A 308 4.55 22.78 -48.20
CA GLU A 308 5.59 21.91 -47.66
C GLU A 308 5.24 21.48 -46.23
N LEU A 309 5.26 20.17 -45.98
CA LEU A 309 5.10 19.63 -44.64
C LEU A 309 6.41 19.83 -43.88
N THR A 310 6.39 20.75 -42.90
CA THR A 310 7.59 21.06 -42.12
C THR A 310 7.64 20.25 -40.84
N ARG A 311 6.51 19.94 -40.20
CA ARG A 311 6.49 19.17 -38.94
C ARG A 311 5.28 18.24 -38.85
N THR A 312 5.49 17.05 -38.29
CA THR A 312 4.42 16.19 -37.78
C THR A 312 4.66 15.97 -36.28
N ALA A 313 3.61 16.07 -35.48
CA ALA A 313 3.62 15.78 -34.06
C ALA A 313 2.42 14.92 -33.66
N ASN A 314 2.62 14.01 -32.71
CA ASN A 314 1.50 13.30 -32.09
C ASN A 314 0.90 14.17 -31.00
N LEU A 315 -0.43 14.29 -30.98
CA LEU A 315 -1.16 14.93 -29.90
C LEU A 315 -1.55 13.90 -28.82
N PRO A 316 -1.84 14.35 -27.58
CA PRO A 316 -2.39 13.46 -26.56
C PRO A 316 -3.65 12.75 -27.04
N ALA A 317 -3.93 11.60 -26.42
CA ALA A 317 -5.15 10.83 -26.72
C ALA A 317 -6.40 11.68 -26.46
N LEU A 318 -7.35 11.64 -27.38
CA LEU A 318 -8.60 12.39 -27.33
C LEU A 318 -9.76 11.43 -27.06
N TYR A 319 -10.49 11.66 -25.97
CA TYR A 319 -11.63 10.85 -25.55
C TYR A 319 -12.95 11.55 -25.91
N ILE A 320 -13.76 10.88 -26.73
CA ILE A 320 -15.10 11.35 -27.12
C ILE A 320 -16.16 10.39 -26.61
N LEU A 321 -17.15 10.90 -25.87
CA LEU A 321 -18.28 10.13 -25.35
C LEU A 321 -19.60 10.48 -26.03
N ASN A 322 -20.42 9.46 -26.33
CA ASN A 322 -21.81 9.65 -26.75
C ASN A 322 -22.74 9.40 -25.58
N VAL A 323 -23.43 10.45 -25.14
CA VAL A 323 -24.41 10.41 -24.02
C VAL A 323 -25.86 10.25 -24.46
N THR A 324 -26.14 10.29 -25.76
CA THR A 324 -27.51 10.27 -26.29
C THR A 324 -28.21 8.97 -25.95
N GLY A 325 -29.31 9.06 -25.18
CA GLY A 325 -30.09 7.89 -24.76
C GLY A 325 -29.41 6.98 -23.74
N LYS A 326 -28.30 7.42 -23.15
CA LYS A 326 -27.52 6.66 -22.16
C LYS A 326 -27.60 7.31 -20.78
N LYS A 327 -27.62 6.49 -19.74
CA LYS A 327 -27.51 6.97 -18.35
C LYS A 327 -26.05 7.34 -18.04
N PRO A 328 -25.81 8.32 -17.15
CA PRO A 328 -24.45 8.60 -16.67
C PRO A 328 -23.89 7.40 -15.89
N LEU A 329 -22.58 7.24 -15.90
CA LEU A 329 -21.87 6.32 -15.00
C LEU A 329 -22.03 6.81 -13.56
N SER A 330 -22.38 5.90 -12.66
CA SER A 330 -22.37 6.18 -11.22
C SER A 330 -21.02 5.83 -10.64
N PHE A 331 -20.29 6.83 -10.18
CA PHE A 331 -19.02 6.65 -9.49
C PHE A 331 -19.21 6.74 -7.98
N VAL A 332 -18.90 5.66 -7.28
CA VAL A 332 -19.07 5.53 -5.83
C VAL A 332 -17.69 5.46 -5.20
N ILE A 333 -17.32 6.51 -4.46
CA ILE A 333 -16.11 6.50 -3.65
C ILE A 333 -16.50 6.10 -2.23
N VAL A 334 -15.78 5.12 -1.67
CA VAL A 334 -15.92 4.65 -0.29
C VAL A 334 -14.59 4.82 0.42
N TRP A 335 -14.55 5.69 1.41
CA TRP A 335 -13.36 5.92 2.23
C TRP A 335 -13.47 5.17 3.55
N ASN A 336 -12.45 4.38 3.87
CA ASN A 336 -12.26 3.76 5.18
C ASN A 336 -11.40 4.66 6.05
N MET A 337 -11.99 5.25 7.10
CA MET A 337 -11.28 6.11 8.05
C MET A 337 -11.04 5.33 9.32
N HIS A 338 -9.81 4.82 9.45
CA HIS A 338 -9.48 3.89 10.51
C HIS A 338 -8.21 4.26 11.25
N GLN A 339 -8.28 4.13 12.58
CA GLN A 339 -7.14 4.09 13.48
C GLN A 339 -7.49 3.10 14.60
N PRO A 340 -6.56 2.22 15.03
CA PRO A 340 -6.76 1.41 16.21
C PRO A 340 -6.81 2.27 17.48
N LEU A 341 -7.17 1.65 18.59
CA LEU A 341 -7.13 2.32 19.88
C LEU A 341 -5.67 2.57 20.31
N TYR A 342 -5.28 3.83 20.44
CA TYR A 342 -3.93 4.22 20.89
C TYR A 342 -3.84 4.52 22.38
N ILE A 343 -4.90 4.29 23.14
CA ILE A 343 -4.93 4.50 24.58
C ILE A 343 -4.69 3.15 25.26
N GLY A 344 -3.79 3.10 26.24
CA GLY A 344 -3.53 1.90 27.04
C GLY A 344 -4.56 1.69 28.18
N PRO A 345 -4.56 0.53 28.87
CA PRO A 345 -5.47 0.25 29.99
C PRO A 345 -5.45 1.27 31.14
N ASN A 346 -4.37 2.05 31.27
CA ASN A 346 -4.22 3.09 32.29
C ASN A 346 -4.77 4.47 31.85
N GLY A 347 -5.32 4.59 30.64
CA GLY A 347 -5.80 5.85 30.07
C GLY A 347 -4.72 6.74 29.44
N THR A 348 -3.49 6.24 29.27
CA THR A 348 -2.40 6.98 28.61
C THR A 348 -2.47 6.83 27.10
N TRP A 349 -2.31 7.93 26.37
CA TRP A 349 -2.08 7.92 24.93
C TRP A 349 -0.67 7.40 24.61
N GLU A 350 -0.62 6.24 23.97
CA GLU A 350 0.62 5.53 23.65
C GLU A 350 1.16 5.87 22.26
N GLN A 351 0.34 6.47 21.39
CA GLN A 351 0.74 6.97 20.07
C GLN A 351 -0.05 8.24 19.71
N PRO A 352 0.49 9.13 18.85
CA PRO A 352 -0.12 10.42 18.57
C PRO A 352 -1.03 10.44 17.34
N TRP A 353 -1.19 9.32 16.63
CA TRP A 353 -1.67 9.33 15.24
C TRP A 353 -3.08 9.90 15.06
N VAL A 354 -4.03 9.61 15.96
CA VAL A 354 -5.38 10.23 15.89
C VAL A 354 -5.30 11.75 16.02
N TRP A 355 -4.41 12.29 16.86
CA TRP A 355 -4.21 13.72 17.00
C TRP A 355 -3.62 14.32 15.72
N LEU A 356 -2.52 13.74 15.24
CA LEU A 356 -1.80 14.23 14.06
C LEU A 356 -2.64 14.16 12.80
N HIS A 357 -3.31 13.04 12.55
CA HIS A 357 -4.07 12.84 11.31
C HIS A 357 -5.38 13.64 11.26
N THR A 358 -5.79 14.21 12.40
CA THR A 358 -6.95 15.09 12.47
C THR A 358 -6.59 16.54 12.19
N GLY A 359 -5.44 17.04 12.66
CA GLY A 359 -5.11 18.47 12.59
C GLY A 359 -3.72 18.85 12.08
N GLN A 360 -2.77 17.93 11.92
CA GLN A 360 -1.34 18.26 11.80
C GLN A 360 -0.55 17.60 10.66
N ASP A 361 -1.19 16.92 9.72
CA ASP A 361 -0.46 16.20 8.69
C ASP A 361 0.30 17.11 7.70
N PHE A 362 -0.30 18.25 7.33
CA PHE A 362 0.27 19.10 6.28
C PHE A 362 -0.16 20.57 6.37
N ASN A 363 0.57 21.42 5.65
CA ASN A 363 0.23 22.83 5.47
C ASN A 363 -0.61 23.01 4.20
N TRP A 364 -1.86 23.42 4.34
CA TRP A 364 -2.79 23.69 3.24
C TRP A 364 -3.24 25.15 3.28
N ASN A 365 -2.98 25.90 2.22
CA ASN A 365 -3.29 27.34 2.12
C ASN A 365 -2.78 28.19 3.31
N GLY A 366 -1.62 27.81 3.87
CA GLY A 366 -1.00 28.53 5.00
C GLY A 366 -1.55 28.14 6.37
N GLN A 367 -2.38 27.09 6.47
CA GLN A 367 -2.88 26.55 7.72
C GLN A 367 -2.46 25.09 7.88
N LEU A 368 -2.15 24.71 9.12
CA LEU A 368 -1.91 23.32 9.50
C LEU A 368 -3.26 22.59 9.56
N VAL A 369 -3.38 21.47 8.85
CA VAL A 369 -4.59 20.65 8.74
C VAL A 369 -4.23 19.17 8.73
N GLY A 370 -5.16 18.32 9.16
CA GLY A 370 -5.02 16.86 9.06
C GLY A 370 -5.67 16.27 7.82
N SER A 371 -5.37 15.01 7.54
CA SER A 371 -5.98 14.23 6.46
C SER A 371 -7.51 14.20 6.58
N TYR A 372 -8.04 13.89 7.76
CA TYR A 372 -9.49 13.80 7.96
C TYR A 372 -10.19 15.15 7.78
N GLU A 373 -9.55 16.23 8.25
CA GLU A 373 -10.05 17.61 8.14
C GLU A 373 -10.07 18.07 6.68
N LEU A 374 -8.96 17.90 5.95
CA LEU A 374 -8.85 18.29 4.55
C LEU A 374 -9.92 17.60 3.70
N GLN A 375 -10.13 16.31 3.88
CA GLN A 375 -11.14 15.57 3.13
C GLN A 375 -12.54 16.20 3.30
N ALA A 376 -12.93 16.50 4.54
CA ALA A 376 -14.21 17.16 4.83
C ALA A 376 -14.30 18.53 4.15
N MET A 377 -13.21 19.32 4.16
CA MET A 377 -13.15 20.62 3.50
C MET A 377 -13.34 20.51 1.99
N LEU A 378 -12.67 19.55 1.34
CA LEU A 378 -12.75 19.37 -0.11
C LEU A 378 -14.10 18.81 -0.55
N ILE A 379 -14.72 17.89 0.21
CA ILE A 379 -16.08 17.40 -0.07
C ILE A 379 -17.11 18.54 0.02
N LYS A 380 -16.95 19.44 1.00
CA LYS A 380 -17.79 20.64 1.08
C LYS A 380 -17.61 21.56 -0.12
N GLN A 381 -16.36 21.77 -0.53
CA GLN A 381 -15.99 22.68 -1.61
C GLN A 381 -16.51 22.22 -2.98
N PHE A 382 -16.48 20.92 -3.27
CA PHE A 382 -16.80 20.38 -4.58
C PHE A 382 -18.20 19.75 -4.65
N ASN A 383 -18.73 19.59 -5.87
CA ASN A 383 -20.01 18.92 -6.11
C ASN A 383 -19.80 17.40 -6.26
N VAL A 384 -19.42 16.77 -5.15
CA VAL A 384 -19.19 15.33 -5.07
C VAL A 384 -19.99 14.71 -3.92
N ASN A 385 -20.47 13.49 -4.16
CA ASN A 385 -21.10 12.65 -3.14
C ASN A 385 -20.20 11.45 -2.87
N VAL A 386 -19.94 11.16 -1.60
CA VAL A 386 -19.04 10.08 -1.18
C VAL A 386 -19.65 9.26 -0.04
N THR A 387 -19.18 8.03 0.10
CA THR A 387 -19.46 7.18 1.25
C THR A 387 -18.22 7.18 2.12
N ILE A 388 -18.39 7.30 3.43
CA ILE A 388 -17.27 7.26 4.37
C ILE A 388 -17.67 6.33 5.50
N ASP A 389 -16.84 5.36 5.83
CA ASP A 389 -16.92 4.76 7.15
C ASP A 389 -16.01 5.54 8.10
N PHE A 390 -16.52 5.77 9.29
CA PHE A 390 -15.69 6.17 10.41
C PHE A 390 -15.72 5.00 11.37
N THR A 391 -14.60 4.30 11.49
CA THR A 391 -14.52 3.21 12.45
C THR A 391 -14.91 3.74 13.84
N PRO A 392 -15.81 3.07 14.57
CA PRO A 392 -16.29 3.56 15.86
C PRO A 392 -15.17 3.81 16.87
N VAL A 393 -14.07 3.05 16.81
CA VAL A 393 -12.87 3.30 17.60
C VAL A 393 -12.19 4.63 17.28
N LEU A 394 -12.18 5.08 16.01
CA LEU A 394 -11.70 6.42 15.65
C LEU A 394 -12.64 7.49 16.22
N LEU A 395 -13.96 7.32 16.04
CA LEU A 395 -14.96 8.22 16.62
C LEU A 395 -14.86 8.28 18.15
N TYR A 396 -14.56 7.15 18.79
CA TYR A 396 -14.41 7.05 20.24
C TYR A 396 -13.20 7.84 20.72
N GLN A 397 -12.10 7.79 19.97
CA GLN A 397 -10.90 8.58 20.27
C GLN A 397 -11.13 10.07 20.01
N TRP A 398 -11.85 10.47 18.97
CA TRP A 398 -12.24 11.88 18.79
C TRP A 398 -13.14 12.39 19.91
N GLU A 399 -14.14 11.63 20.33
CA GLU A 399 -14.96 12.00 21.49
C GLU A 399 -14.12 12.01 22.78
N THR A 400 -13.13 11.14 22.91
CA THR A 400 -12.17 11.19 24.03
C THR A 400 -11.38 12.50 24.02
N ILE A 401 -10.81 12.91 22.89
CA ILE A 401 -10.10 14.19 22.72
C ILE A 401 -10.97 15.39 23.15
N LEU A 402 -12.27 15.35 22.84
CA LEU A 402 -13.20 16.44 23.15
C LEU A 402 -13.71 16.44 24.61
N ASN A 403 -13.61 15.33 25.33
CA ASN A 403 -14.18 15.17 26.67
C ASN A 403 -13.15 14.88 27.76
N GLU A 404 -11.90 14.55 27.41
CA GLU A 404 -10.83 14.40 28.37
C GLU A 404 -10.37 15.77 28.88
N GLY A 405 -10.10 15.86 30.19
CA GLY A 405 -9.68 17.11 30.80
C GLY A 405 -8.24 17.49 30.44
N THR A 406 -7.30 16.61 30.77
CA THR A 406 -5.87 16.79 30.49
C THR A 406 -5.32 15.48 29.92
N PRO A 407 -5.00 15.40 28.63
CA PRO A 407 -4.44 14.19 28.04
C PRO A 407 -3.09 13.86 28.67
N THR A 408 -2.86 12.57 28.93
CA THR A 408 -1.56 12.04 29.35
C THR A 408 -0.96 11.24 28.21
N PHE A 409 0.29 11.54 27.84
CA PHE A 409 1.02 10.85 26.77
C PHE A 409 2.19 10.04 27.35
N SER A 410 2.46 8.87 26.78
CA SER A 410 3.61 8.04 27.22
C SER A 410 4.96 8.61 26.77
N SER A 411 4.96 9.51 25.78
CA SER A 411 6.14 10.22 25.29
C SER A 411 5.81 11.64 24.85
N ASN A 412 6.85 12.45 24.57
CA ASN A 412 6.66 13.76 23.95
C ASN A 412 6.58 13.62 22.43
N PHE A 413 5.36 13.45 21.92
CA PHE A 413 5.09 13.28 20.49
C PHE A 413 5.00 14.61 19.69
N GLY A 414 5.10 15.77 20.35
CA GLY A 414 4.94 17.06 19.67
C GLY A 414 3.50 17.41 19.27
N VAL A 415 2.50 16.79 19.91
CA VAL A 415 1.08 17.07 19.72
C VAL A 415 0.74 18.49 20.17
N ASN A 416 0.03 19.27 19.35
CA ASN A 416 -0.47 20.59 19.73
C ASN A 416 -1.91 20.45 20.23
N VAL A 417 -2.05 20.06 21.50
CA VAL A 417 -3.34 19.73 22.13
C VAL A 417 -4.43 20.75 21.84
N SER A 418 -4.14 22.04 21.98
CA SER A 418 -5.13 23.11 21.75
C SER A 418 -5.56 23.21 20.28
N HIS A 419 -4.64 23.02 19.34
CA HIS A 419 -4.95 23.02 17.90
C HIS A 419 -5.78 21.79 17.53
N ASP A 420 -5.37 20.61 18.00
CA ASP A 420 -6.00 19.34 17.63
C ASP A 420 -7.40 19.15 18.22
N ILE A 421 -7.68 19.70 19.42
CA ILE A 421 -9.06 19.79 19.94
C ILE A 421 -9.94 20.63 19.00
N ASN A 422 -9.43 21.77 18.52
CA ASN A 422 -10.18 22.63 17.60
C ASN A 422 -10.38 21.95 16.24
N ALA A 423 -9.34 21.31 15.69
CA ALA A 423 -9.40 20.56 14.44
C ALA A 423 -10.38 19.39 14.54
N THR A 424 -10.37 18.64 15.65
CA THR A 424 -11.32 17.54 15.91
C THR A 424 -12.77 18.05 15.95
N ASN A 425 -13.02 19.12 16.72
CA ASN A 425 -14.36 19.69 16.81
C ASN A 425 -14.86 20.23 15.46
N TYR A 426 -13.99 20.90 14.69
CA TYR A 426 -14.31 21.41 13.36
C TYR A 426 -14.59 20.28 12.37
N THR A 427 -13.71 19.27 12.31
CA THR A 427 -13.84 18.09 11.44
C THR A 427 -15.14 17.34 11.70
N LEU A 428 -15.45 17.03 12.96
CA LEU A 428 -16.71 16.37 13.33
C LEU A 428 -17.93 17.21 12.97
N SER A 429 -17.90 18.51 13.24
CA SER A 429 -19.00 19.42 12.89
C SER A 429 -19.24 19.46 11.38
N LEU A 430 -18.15 19.45 10.60
CA LEU A 430 -18.20 19.49 9.15
C LEU A 430 -18.76 18.20 8.55
N TYR A 431 -18.31 17.03 9.03
CA TYR A 431 -18.91 15.78 8.58
C TYR A 431 -20.37 15.64 8.98
N LYS A 432 -20.76 16.05 10.21
CA LYS A 432 -22.19 16.08 10.60
C LYS A 432 -23.01 16.95 9.65
N GLN A 433 -22.49 18.10 9.23
CA GLN A 433 -23.13 18.95 8.22
C GLN A 433 -23.27 18.21 6.88
N LEU A 434 -22.19 17.61 6.37
CA LEU A 434 -22.18 16.91 5.07
C LEU A 434 -23.10 15.69 5.03
N VAL A 435 -23.27 15.01 6.17
CA VAL A 435 -24.24 13.91 6.33
C VAL A 435 -25.67 14.42 6.28
N GLN A 436 -25.97 15.53 6.97
CA GLN A 436 -27.29 16.17 6.92
C GLN A 436 -27.65 16.67 5.51
N GLU A 437 -26.65 17.13 4.75
CA GLU A 437 -26.80 17.56 3.36
C GLU A 437 -26.95 16.40 2.37
N GLY A 438 -26.69 15.16 2.79
CA GLY A 438 -26.72 13.97 1.92
C GLY A 438 -25.55 13.89 0.93
N LYS A 439 -24.50 14.70 1.13
CA LYS A 439 -23.22 14.61 0.39
C LYS A 439 -22.36 13.45 0.88
N VAL A 440 -22.42 13.15 2.18
CA VAL A 440 -21.74 12.02 2.80
C VAL A 440 -22.77 11.02 3.31
N ASP A 441 -22.65 9.77 2.89
CA ASP A 441 -23.30 8.64 3.55
C ASP A 441 -22.30 7.97 4.49
N VAL A 442 -22.75 7.57 5.69
CA VAL A 442 -21.87 6.98 6.70
C VAL A 442 -22.12 5.49 6.81
N LEU A 443 -21.07 4.68 6.68
CA LEU A 443 -21.14 3.27 7.06
C LEU A 443 -20.80 3.12 8.54
N THR A 444 -21.43 2.15 9.18
CA THR A 444 -20.96 1.67 10.49
C THR A 444 -19.86 0.63 10.29
N VAL A 445 -19.15 0.28 11.36
CA VAL A 445 -18.11 -0.75 11.37
C VAL A 445 -18.22 -1.44 12.74
N PRO A 446 -17.90 -2.74 12.90
CA PRO A 446 -17.80 -3.30 14.24
C PRO A 446 -16.71 -2.56 15.04
N PHE A 447 -16.97 -2.35 16.34
CA PHE A 447 -16.42 -1.21 17.09
C PHE A 447 -14.90 -1.05 17.01
N TYR A 448 -14.14 -2.12 17.28
CA TYR A 448 -12.67 -2.10 17.28
C TYR A 448 -12.06 -2.71 16.02
N HIS A 449 -12.78 -2.67 14.89
CA HIS A 449 -12.33 -3.18 13.60
C HIS A 449 -11.81 -4.65 13.67
N PRO A 450 -12.56 -5.60 14.26
CA PRO A 450 -12.13 -6.98 14.40
C PRO A 450 -12.14 -7.73 13.07
N LEU A 451 -11.25 -8.72 12.93
CA LEU A 451 -11.20 -9.56 11.74
C LEU A 451 -12.28 -10.67 11.78
N GLN A 452 -13.48 -10.31 11.33
CA GLN A 452 -14.70 -11.08 11.60
C GLN A 452 -14.64 -12.53 11.09
N ALA A 453 -14.14 -12.77 9.87
CA ALA A 453 -14.07 -14.11 9.29
C ALA A 453 -13.34 -15.13 10.19
N ILE A 454 -12.17 -14.75 10.72
CA ILE A 454 -11.40 -15.61 11.64
C ILE A 454 -12.12 -15.79 12.97
N MET A 455 -12.78 -14.75 13.48
CA MET A 455 -13.56 -14.86 14.72
C MET A 455 -14.73 -15.82 14.59
N LEU A 456 -15.43 -15.84 13.45
CA LEU A 456 -16.50 -16.82 13.21
C LEU A 456 -15.96 -18.25 13.18
N ASN A 457 -14.79 -18.47 12.56
CA ASN A 457 -14.09 -19.75 12.59
C ASN A 457 -13.68 -20.19 14.00
N ASN A 458 -13.39 -19.23 14.88
CA ASN A 458 -13.13 -19.49 16.30
C ASN A 458 -14.41 -19.67 17.14
N GLY A 459 -15.60 -19.57 16.54
CA GLY A 459 -16.87 -19.72 17.25
C GLY A 459 -17.31 -18.48 18.02
N TRP A 460 -16.74 -17.30 17.76
CA TRP A 460 -16.95 -16.06 18.52
C TRP A 460 -18.05 -15.17 17.92
N TYR A 461 -19.14 -15.80 17.45
CA TYR A 461 -20.28 -15.13 16.81
C TYR A 461 -20.88 -14.01 17.67
N SER A 462 -20.96 -14.23 18.99
CA SER A 462 -21.56 -13.29 19.94
C SER A 462 -20.71 -12.03 20.14
N ASP A 463 -19.37 -12.12 20.10
CA ASP A 463 -18.49 -10.95 20.18
C ASP A 463 -18.61 -10.12 18.92
N VAL A 464 -18.61 -10.76 17.75
CA VAL A 464 -18.80 -10.10 16.46
C VAL A 464 -20.14 -9.35 16.43
N LEU A 465 -21.22 -9.96 16.92
CA LEU A 465 -22.53 -9.33 17.03
C LEU A 465 -22.52 -8.13 18.00
N ALA A 466 -21.93 -8.29 19.19
CA ALA A 466 -21.81 -7.22 20.17
C ALA A 466 -21.02 -6.02 19.61
N GLN A 467 -19.89 -6.27 18.95
CA GLN A 467 -19.09 -5.24 18.31
C GLN A 467 -19.82 -4.53 17.17
N ILE A 468 -20.62 -5.25 16.36
CA ILE A 468 -21.50 -4.63 15.34
C ILE A 468 -22.51 -3.70 16.01
N GLN A 469 -23.20 -4.16 17.05
CA GLN A 469 -24.22 -3.37 17.74
C GLN A 469 -23.63 -2.13 18.41
N MET A 470 -22.49 -2.28 19.08
CA MET A 470 -21.74 -1.16 19.66
C MET A 470 -21.34 -0.15 18.58
N GLY A 471 -20.84 -0.63 17.44
CA GLY A 471 -20.46 0.22 16.33
C GLY A 471 -21.64 1.03 15.77
N ARG A 472 -22.78 0.37 15.55
CA ARG A 472 -24.02 1.04 15.11
C ARG A 472 -24.47 2.12 16.09
N ASN A 473 -24.41 1.82 17.38
CA ASN A 473 -24.77 2.78 18.43
C ASN A 473 -23.83 3.99 18.44
N MET A 474 -22.52 3.79 18.25
CA MET A 474 -21.56 4.88 18.19
C MET A 474 -21.75 5.75 16.95
N THR A 475 -21.91 5.15 15.77
CA THR A 475 -22.21 5.87 14.53
C THR A 475 -23.48 6.72 14.70
N HIS A 476 -24.54 6.15 15.28
CA HIS A 476 -25.79 6.88 15.55
C HIS A 476 -25.59 8.01 16.56
N ARG A 477 -24.84 7.79 17.63
CA ARG A 477 -24.57 8.81 18.66
C ARG A 477 -23.86 10.03 18.07
N VAL A 478 -22.90 9.82 17.17
CA VAL A 478 -22.10 10.92 16.58
C VAL A 478 -22.88 11.64 15.48
N PHE A 479 -23.43 10.90 14.51
CA PHE A 479 -24.01 11.46 13.29
C PHE A 479 -25.53 11.61 13.30
N GLY A 480 -26.23 11.00 14.27
CA GLY A 480 -27.69 11.02 14.36
C GLY A 480 -28.39 10.12 13.34
N VAL A 481 -27.65 9.30 12.59
CA VAL A 481 -28.19 8.41 11.54
C VAL A 481 -27.96 6.95 11.90
N TRP A 482 -28.95 6.11 11.60
CA TRP A 482 -28.76 4.65 11.65
C TRP A 482 -28.22 4.19 10.31
N ALA A 483 -26.90 4.00 10.24
CA ALA A 483 -26.23 3.51 9.03
C ALA A 483 -26.89 2.21 8.54
N LYS A 484 -27.19 2.17 7.24
CA LYS A 484 -27.79 1.01 6.56
C LYS A 484 -26.72 0.03 6.06
N GLY A 485 -25.51 0.52 5.82
CA GLY A 485 -24.38 -0.29 5.38
C GLY A 485 -23.28 -0.38 6.43
N THR A 486 -22.40 -1.36 6.24
CA THR A 486 -21.18 -1.53 7.03
C THR A 486 -19.96 -1.55 6.12
N TRP A 487 -18.83 -1.05 6.60
CA TRP A 487 -17.54 -1.54 6.12
C TRP A 487 -17.29 -2.87 6.83
N THR A 488 -17.08 -3.94 6.06
CA THR A 488 -16.58 -5.21 6.62
C THR A 488 -15.09 -5.00 6.84
N PRO A 489 -14.57 -5.08 8.10
CA PRO A 489 -13.15 -4.87 8.37
C PRO A 489 -12.27 -5.67 7.40
N GLU A 490 -11.39 -4.97 6.69
CA GLU A 490 -10.47 -5.56 5.70
C GLU A 490 -11.17 -6.26 4.52
N MET A 491 -12.45 -6.01 4.33
CA MET A 491 -13.32 -6.82 3.48
C MET A 491 -13.20 -8.33 3.77
N ALA A 492 -12.76 -8.69 4.99
CA ALA A 492 -12.56 -10.06 5.43
C ALA A 492 -13.92 -10.71 5.69
N PHE A 493 -14.42 -11.44 4.69
CA PHE A 493 -15.80 -11.87 4.63
C PHE A 493 -15.94 -13.39 4.72
N ASP A 494 -16.90 -13.83 5.53
CA ASP A 494 -17.42 -15.21 5.58
C ASP A 494 -18.95 -15.17 5.40
N MET A 495 -19.52 -16.23 4.82
CA MET A 495 -20.97 -16.32 4.56
C MET A 495 -21.83 -16.26 5.84
N GLY A 496 -21.27 -16.61 7.00
CA GLY A 496 -21.92 -16.45 8.31
C GLY A 496 -22.22 -14.99 8.67
N LEU A 497 -21.49 -14.02 8.11
CA LEU A 497 -21.74 -12.60 8.34
C LEU A 497 -23.07 -12.12 7.76
N VAL A 498 -23.61 -12.79 6.73
CA VAL A 498 -24.94 -12.45 6.18
C VAL A 498 -26.01 -12.51 7.28
N THR A 499 -25.92 -13.53 8.15
CA THR A 499 -26.84 -13.70 9.28
C THR A 499 -26.67 -12.58 10.30
N LEU A 500 -25.44 -12.31 10.74
CA LEU A 500 -25.16 -11.29 11.76
C LEU A 500 -25.51 -9.87 11.28
N TYR A 501 -25.28 -9.58 10.00
CA TYR A 501 -25.69 -8.31 9.39
C TYR A 501 -27.21 -8.17 9.34
N ASN A 502 -27.94 -9.22 8.97
CA ASN A 502 -29.42 -9.20 8.99
C ASN A 502 -29.97 -9.00 10.41
N GLU A 503 -29.45 -9.73 11.40
CA GLU A 503 -29.83 -9.60 12.81
C GLU A 503 -29.56 -8.20 13.35
N SER A 504 -28.50 -7.57 12.85
CA SER A 504 -28.11 -6.21 13.21
C SER A 504 -28.76 -5.14 12.34
N GLY A 505 -29.66 -5.47 11.42
CA GLY A 505 -30.30 -4.49 10.53
C GLY A 505 -29.35 -3.79 9.54
N ILE A 506 -28.19 -4.38 9.26
CA ILE A 506 -27.28 -3.97 8.18
C ILE A 506 -27.79 -4.60 6.89
N SER A 507 -27.88 -3.79 5.84
CA SER A 507 -28.46 -4.17 4.56
C SER A 507 -27.45 -4.28 3.42
N TYR A 508 -26.27 -3.67 3.54
CA TYR A 508 -25.22 -3.79 2.53
C TYR A 508 -23.79 -3.66 3.09
N THR A 509 -22.83 -4.15 2.32
CA THR A 509 -21.38 -3.97 2.55
C THR A 509 -20.64 -3.77 1.22
N ILE A 510 -19.34 -3.52 1.29
CA ILE A 510 -18.43 -3.36 0.16
C ILE A 510 -17.38 -4.48 0.23
N LEU A 511 -17.15 -5.17 -0.90
CA LEU A 511 -16.16 -6.27 -1.01
C LEU A 511 -15.30 -6.10 -2.26
N ASP A 512 -14.18 -6.83 -2.37
CA ASP A 512 -13.29 -6.74 -3.54
C ASP A 512 -13.74 -7.65 -4.71
N GLN A 513 -13.84 -7.10 -5.93
CA GLN A 513 -14.32 -7.89 -7.06
C GLN A 513 -13.43 -9.11 -7.36
N GLN A 514 -12.11 -9.01 -7.24
CA GLN A 514 -11.17 -10.06 -7.60
C GLN A 514 -11.10 -11.14 -6.52
N ALA A 515 -11.26 -10.76 -5.25
CA ALA A 515 -11.31 -11.69 -4.13
C ALA A 515 -12.54 -12.62 -4.18
N PHE A 516 -13.70 -12.11 -4.62
CA PHE A 516 -14.97 -12.80 -4.42
C PHE A 516 -15.70 -13.22 -5.72
N LEU A 517 -15.80 -12.35 -6.73
CA LEU A 517 -16.64 -12.65 -7.91
C LEU A 517 -16.20 -13.90 -8.70
N PRO A 518 -14.89 -14.16 -8.95
CA PRO A 518 -14.45 -15.34 -9.69
C PRO A 518 -14.84 -16.68 -9.06
N TYR A 519 -15.09 -16.69 -7.75
CA TYR A 519 -15.40 -17.89 -6.98
C TYR A 519 -16.88 -17.99 -6.59
N SER A 520 -17.65 -16.92 -6.84
CA SER A 520 -19.07 -16.87 -6.51
C SER A 520 -19.92 -17.80 -7.40
N THR A 521 -21.05 -18.25 -6.85
CA THR A 521 -22.07 -18.97 -7.61
C THR A 521 -23.16 -18.01 -8.05
N LEU A 522 -23.31 -17.80 -9.37
CA LEU A 522 -24.41 -17.01 -9.94
C LEU A 522 -25.74 -17.77 -9.87
N VAL A 523 -26.72 -17.19 -9.17
CA VAL A 523 -28.10 -17.71 -9.09
C VAL A 523 -28.98 -17.07 -10.15
N ASN A 524 -28.87 -15.76 -10.34
CA ASN A 524 -29.64 -14.99 -11.33
C ASN A 524 -28.88 -13.72 -11.76
N GLY A 525 -29.07 -13.26 -13.00
CA GLY A 525 -28.50 -12.00 -13.51
C GLY A 525 -27.15 -12.19 -14.21
N THR A 526 -26.20 -11.30 -13.94
CA THR A 526 -24.86 -11.28 -14.56
C THR A 526 -23.77 -11.05 -13.51
N LEU A 527 -22.54 -11.49 -13.80
CA LEU A 527 -21.36 -11.24 -12.96
C LEU A 527 -20.59 -9.97 -13.38
N ASN A 528 -21.25 -9.00 -14.02
CA ASN A 528 -20.61 -7.72 -14.30
C ASN A 528 -20.38 -6.98 -12.96
N PRO A 529 -19.14 -6.62 -12.58
CA PRO A 529 -18.87 -5.94 -11.31
C PRO A 529 -19.45 -4.52 -11.24
N ASP A 530 -19.76 -3.88 -12.37
CA ASP A 530 -20.25 -2.51 -12.43
C ASP A 530 -21.74 -2.37 -12.04
N GLN A 531 -22.17 -3.09 -11.00
CA GLN A 531 -23.54 -3.07 -10.45
C GLN A 531 -23.57 -3.56 -8.98
N PRO A 532 -24.60 -3.22 -8.19
CA PRO A 532 -24.84 -3.84 -6.90
C PRO A 532 -25.39 -5.28 -7.04
N PHE A 533 -24.97 -6.18 -6.15
CA PHE A 533 -25.38 -7.59 -6.10
C PHE A 533 -26.20 -7.90 -4.85
N ILE A 534 -27.09 -8.89 -4.93
CA ILE A 534 -27.69 -9.53 -3.76
C ILE A 534 -26.85 -10.78 -3.43
N VAL A 535 -26.28 -10.83 -2.22
CA VAL A 535 -25.66 -12.04 -1.67
C VAL A 535 -26.67 -12.74 -0.78
N GLU A 536 -26.95 -14.00 -1.08
CA GLU A 536 -27.92 -14.83 -0.34
C GLU A 536 -27.21 -16.00 0.36
N ASN A 537 -27.54 -16.24 1.63
CA ASN A 537 -27.05 -17.40 2.37
C ASN A 537 -27.98 -18.63 2.23
N SER A 538 -27.56 -19.78 2.76
CA SER A 538 -28.29 -21.06 2.61
C SER A 538 -29.69 -21.10 3.24
N ILE A 539 -30.02 -20.14 4.11
CA ILE A 539 -31.35 -20.01 4.74
C ILE A 539 -32.19 -18.87 4.15
N GLY A 540 -31.74 -18.27 3.03
CA GLY A 540 -32.49 -17.26 2.28
C GLY A 540 -32.38 -15.83 2.83
N GLN A 541 -31.52 -15.57 3.80
CA GLN A 541 -31.21 -14.20 4.23
C GLN A 541 -30.31 -13.53 3.20
N ARG A 542 -30.41 -12.20 3.11
CA ARG A 542 -29.80 -11.43 2.03
C ARG A 542 -29.13 -10.17 2.54
N ILE A 543 -28.02 -9.81 1.90
CA ILE A 543 -27.43 -8.47 1.96
C ILE A 543 -27.13 -8.00 0.54
N ILE A 544 -26.97 -6.70 0.36
CA ILE A 544 -26.48 -6.12 -0.89
C ILE A 544 -24.96 -5.96 -0.80
N VAL A 545 -24.24 -6.24 -1.88
CA VAL A 545 -22.80 -6.00 -1.96
C VAL A 545 -22.50 -5.17 -3.19
N LEU A 546 -21.74 -4.08 -3.01
CA LEU A 546 -21.05 -3.45 -4.12
C LEU A 546 -19.62 -3.98 -4.14
N PHE A 547 -19.18 -4.46 -5.29
CA PHE A 547 -17.80 -4.89 -5.43
C PHE A 547 -16.95 -3.71 -5.88
N ARG A 548 -15.89 -3.40 -5.14
CA ARG A 548 -14.92 -2.40 -5.58
C ARG A 548 -14.19 -2.90 -6.83
N ASN A 549 -13.96 -1.99 -7.77
CA ASN A 549 -13.08 -2.24 -8.90
C ASN A 549 -11.64 -2.33 -8.37
N THR A 550 -11.07 -3.54 -8.33
CA THR A 550 -9.77 -3.80 -7.71
C THR A 550 -8.66 -2.95 -8.33
N THR A 551 -8.57 -2.89 -9.67
CA THR A 551 -7.52 -2.14 -10.36
C THR A 551 -7.64 -0.65 -10.08
N LEU A 552 -8.82 -0.05 -10.30
CA LEU A 552 -9.00 1.38 -10.09
C LEU A 552 -8.86 1.76 -8.61
N SER A 553 -9.30 0.91 -7.68
CA SER A 553 -9.11 1.16 -6.24
C SER A 553 -7.64 1.12 -5.84
N ASN A 554 -6.86 0.18 -6.38
CA ASN A 554 -5.42 0.10 -6.13
C ASN A 554 -4.66 1.26 -6.78
N ASP A 555 -5.02 1.66 -8.00
CA ASP A 555 -4.45 2.84 -8.65
C ASP A 555 -4.73 4.10 -7.82
N PHE A 556 -5.98 4.27 -7.36
CA PHE A 556 -6.37 5.37 -6.49
C PHE A 556 -5.58 5.36 -5.17
N SER A 557 -5.36 4.19 -4.57
CA SER A 557 -4.68 4.06 -3.28
C SER A 557 -3.17 4.29 -3.36
N PHE A 558 -2.52 3.73 -4.37
CA PHE A 558 -1.07 3.55 -4.37
C PHE A 558 -0.34 4.23 -5.54
N TYR A 559 -1.05 4.59 -6.62
CA TYR A 559 -0.42 5.10 -7.85
C TYR A 559 -0.76 6.57 -8.12
N PHE A 560 -2.00 7.00 -7.95
CA PHE A 560 -2.41 8.37 -8.25
C PHE A 560 -1.74 9.43 -7.38
N PHE A 561 -1.42 9.09 -6.13
CA PHE A 561 -0.80 10.02 -5.17
C PHE A 561 0.73 10.01 -5.27
N SER A 562 1.24 9.76 -6.47
CA SER A 562 2.63 9.40 -6.71
C SER A 562 3.20 10.11 -7.96
N GLN A 563 2.33 10.86 -8.64
CA GLN A 563 2.56 11.61 -9.87
C GLN A 563 2.01 13.04 -9.73
N SER A 564 1.98 13.83 -10.81
CA SER A 564 1.45 15.19 -10.73
C SER A 564 -0.08 15.21 -10.60
N PRO A 565 -0.67 16.19 -9.86
CA PRO A 565 -2.12 16.28 -9.68
C PRO A 565 -2.91 16.32 -11.00
N SER A 566 -2.36 17.00 -12.01
CA SER A 566 -2.96 17.11 -13.35
C SER A 566 -3.04 15.77 -14.07
N LEU A 567 -2.00 14.93 -13.95
CA LEU A 567 -1.96 13.61 -14.57
C LEU A 567 -2.90 12.65 -13.85
N THR A 568 -2.97 12.74 -12.52
CA THR A 568 -3.92 11.98 -11.70
C THR A 568 -5.37 12.24 -12.07
N ALA A 569 -5.75 13.51 -12.21
CA ALA A 569 -7.09 13.86 -12.65
C ALA A 569 -7.37 13.37 -14.08
N GLU A 570 -6.41 13.51 -14.99
CA GLU A 570 -6.53 13.04 -16.37
C GLU A 570 -6.76 11.52 -16.44
N GLU A 571 -5.89 10.74 -15.82
CA GLU A 571 -5.95 9.28 -15.85
C GLU A 571 -7.22 8.73 -15.22
N LEU A 572 -7.64 9.25 -14.05
CA LEU A 572 -8.92 8.86 -13.42
C LEU A 572 -10.09 9.09 -14.39
N ILE A 573 -10.17 10.28 -14.98
CA ILE A 573 -11.26 10.64 -15.88
C ILE A 573 -11.24 9.79 -17.16
N HIS A 574 -10.07 9.48 -17.72
CA HIS A 574 -9.91 8.60 -18.88
C HIS A 574 -10.29 7.15 -18.58
N GLN A 575 -9.92 6.63 -17.40
CA GLN A 575 -10.33 5.29 -16.96
C GLN A 575 -11.86 5.22 -16.81
N LEU A 576 -12.48 6.21 -16.14
CA LEU A 576 -13.94 6.28 -16.00
C LEU A 576 -14.65 6.44 -17.37
N ALA A 577 -14.09 7.22 -18.29
CA ALA A 577 -14.62 7.36 -19.64
C ALA A 577 -14.59 6.02 -20.39
N THR A 578 -13.50 5.25 -20.25
CA THR A 578 -13.38 3.91 -20.84
C THR A 578 -14.41 2.95 -20.27
N ILE A 579 -14.64 2.98 -18.95
CA ILE A 579 -15.70 2.17 -18.32
C ILE A 579 -17.08 2.59 -18.83
N TYR A 580 -17.36 3.90 -18.91
CA TYR A 580 -18.62 4.42 -19.47
C TYR A 580 -18.85 3.97 -20.91
N MET A 581 -17.80 3.97 -21.75
CA MET A 581 -17.92 3.53 -23.15
C MET A 581 -18.42 2.08 -23.26
N ASN A 582 -18.00 1.22 -22.33
CA ASN A 582 -18.34 -0.21 -22.29
C ASN A 582 -19.67 -0.47 -21.56
N ASN A 583 -19.89 0.21 -20.42
CA ASN A 583 -21.01 -0.03 -19.50
C ASN A 583 -21.70 1.30 -19.11
N PRO A 584 -22.38 1.97 -20.05
CA PRO A 584 -23.08 3.22 -19.75
C PRO A 584 -24.20 2.97 -18.72
N GLY A 585 -24.23 3.77 -17.65
CA GLY A 585 -25.16 3.57 -16.54
C GLY A 585 -24.73 2.52 -15.52
N GLY A 586 -23.49 2.02 -15.59
CA GLY A 586 -22.92 1.13 -14.57
C GLY A 586 -22.60 1.87 -13.26
N VAL A 587 -22.42 1.10 -12.19
CA VAL A 587 -21.96 1.55 -10.88
C VAL A 587 -20.51 1.11 -10.67
N VAL A 588 -19.57 2.06 -10.72
CA VAL A 588 -18.16 1.79 -10.46
C VAL A 588 -17.85 2.19 -9.03
N THR A 589 -17.53 1.21 -8.20
CA THR A 589 -17.14 1.44 -6.81
C THR A 589 -15.63 1.45 -6.67
N VAL A 590 -15.10 2.48 -6.02
CA VAL A 590 -13.72 2.58 -5.56
C VAL A 590 -13.74 2.64 -4.05
N ALA A 591 -12.98 1.77 -3.40
CA ALA A 591 -12.99 1.62 -1.95
C ALA A 591 -11.57 1.41 -1.42
N LEU A 592 -11.16 2.24 -0.46
CA LEU A 592 -9.79 2.31 0.04
C LEU A 592 -9.72 3.07 1.38
N ASP A 593 -8.58 2.96 2.06
CA ASP A 593 -8.26 3.79 3.23
C ASP A 593 -8.16 5.26 2.85
N GLY A 594 -8.78 6.12 3.66
CA GLY A 594 -8.90 7.55 3.37
C GLY A 594 -7.64 8.35 3.66
N GLU A 595 -6.98 8.12 4.80
CA GLU A 595 -5.78 8.85 5.16
C GLU A 595 -4.57 8.42 4.33
N ASN A 596 -4.46 7.13 3.97
CA ASN A 596 -3.26 6.53 3.39
C ASN A 596 -2.70 7.30 2.18
N PRO A 597 -3.49 7.63 1.14
CA PRO A 597 -2.94 8.33 -0.01
C PRO A 597 -2.43 9.74 0.31
N LEU A 598 -2.98 10.39 1.35
CA LEU A 598 -2.55 11.71 1.81
C LEU A 598 -1.29 11.64 2.68
N ILE A 599 -1.25 10.72 3.64
CA ILE A 599 -0.13 10.61 4.60
C ILE A 599 1.11 9.97 3.99
N PHE A 600 0.97 9.07 3.01
CA PHE A 600 2.11 8.45 2.34
C PHE A 600 2.77 9.38 1.32
N ASN A 601 2.07 10.42 0.86
CA ASN A 601 2.65 11.50 0.08
C ASN A 601 2.13 12.87 0.54
N PRO A 602 2.63 13.41 1.66
CA PRO A 602 2.17 14.69 2.19
C PRO A 602 2.61 15.89 1.33
N THR A 603 3.49 15.67 0.34
CA THR A 603 3.99 16.74 -0.53
C THR A 603 2.95 17.12 -1.58
N THR A 604 2.37 16.14 -2.27
CA THR A 604 1.38 16.39 -3.33
C THR A 604 -0.01 15.89 -2.98
N GLY A 605 -0.16 14.98 -2.02
CA GLY A 605 -1.43 14.29 -1.75
C GLY A 605 -2.63 15.22 -1.54
N PRO A 606 -2.52 16.32 -0.77
CA PRO A 606 -3.58 17.33 -0.69
C PRO A 606 -3.98 17.94 -2.05
N SER A 607 -2.99 18.22 -2.91
CA SER A 607 -3.21 18.75 -4.25
C SER A 607 -3.76 17.70 -5.22
N ASP A 608 -3.35 16.43 -5.06
CA ASP A 608 -3.84 15.30 -5.84
C ASP A 608 -5.34 15.07 -5.56
N LEU A 609 -5.74 15.02 -4.29
CA LEU A 609 -7.15 14.89 -3.90
C LEU A 609 -7.99 16.08 -4.37
N TYR A 610 -7.45 17.30 -4.27
CA TYR A 610 -8.09 18.50 -4.81
C TYR A 610 -8.36 18.35 -6.32
N ALA A 611 -7.36 17.93 -7.10
CA ALA A 611 -7.50 17.77 -8.54
C ALA A 611 -8.50 16.66 -8.92
N ILE A 612 -8.55 15.58 -8.13
CA ILE A 612 -9.55 14.52 -8.29
C ILE A 612 -10.96 15.07 -8.06
N TYR A 613 -11.24 15.70 -6.92
CA TYR A 613 -12.59 16.21 -6.64
C TYR A 613 -13.00 17.36 -7.56
N GLN A 614 -12.06 18.21 -7.97
CA GLN A 614 -12.30 19.22 -8.97
C GLN A 614 -12.75 18.59 -10.29
N SER A 615 -11.98 17.65 -10.83
CA SER A 615 -12.29 17.03 -12.12
C SER A 615 -13.61 16.23 -12.07
N LEU A 616 -13.89 15.49 -10.99
CA LEU A 616 -15.18 14.82 -10.80
C LEU A 616 -16.34 15.82 -10.77
N SER A 617 -16.18 16.93 -10.05
CA SER A 617 -17.17 18.00 -9.97
C SER A 617 -17.43 18.68 -11.33
N GLU A 618 -16.43 18.76 -12.22
CA GLU A 618 -16.57 19.33 -13.56
C GLU A 618 -17.39 18.46 -14.52
N TYR A 619 -17.38 17.13 -14.35
CA TYR A 619 -18.18 16.20 -15.14
C TYR A 619 -19.49 15.77 -14.48
N GLN A 620 -19.69 16.13 -13.21
CA GLN A 620 -20.91 15.83 -12.44
C GLN A 620 -22.18 16.24 -13.19
N GLY A 621 -23.11 15.30 -13.36
CA GLY A 621 -24.40 15.54 -14.04
C GLY A 621 -24.33 15.50 -15.57
N THR A 622 -23.19 15.11 -16.15
CA THR A 622 -23.03 14.93 -17.60
C THR A 622 -23.10 13.44 -17.98
N TRP A 623 -21.98 12.83 -18.36
CA TRP A 623 -21.82 11.39 -18.55
C TRP A 623 -21.44 10.66 -17.26
N LEU A 624 -21.17 11.40 -16.19
CA LEU A 624 -20.71 10.91 -14.89
C LEU A 624 -21.57 11.55 -13.78
N VAL A 625 -21.89 10.77 -12.76
CA VAL A 625 -22.42 11.25 -11.48
C VAL A 625 -21.72 10.55 -10.34
N THR A 626 -21.24 11.31 -9.36
CA THR A 626 -20.81 10.78 -8.07
C THR A 626 -22.04 10.50 -7.23
N GLN A 627 -22.05 9.34 -6.56
CA GLN A 627 -23.14 8.90 -5.70
C GLN A 627 -22.56 8.27 -4.44
N THR A 628 -23.27 8.39 -3.33
CA THR A 628 -23.03 7.52 -2.18
C THR A 628 -23.42 6.07 -2.52
N ALA A 629 -22.92 5.09 -1.76
CA ALA A 629 -23.25 3.69 -1.96
C ALA A 629 -24.76 3.45 -1.83
N GLN A 630 -25.40 4.03 -0.82
CA GLN A 630 -26.85 3.97 -0.66
C GLN A 630 -27.59 4.59 -1.87
N GLN A 631 -27.16 5.74 -2.37
CA GLN A 631 -27.75 6.39 -3.56
C GLN A 631 -27.61 5.50 -4.81
N ALA A 632 -26.45 4.87 -5.00
CA ALA A 632 -26.22 3.96 -6.11
C ALA A 632 -27.13 2.72 -6.03
N ILE A 633 -27.27 2.11 -4.84
CA ILE A 633 -28.19 0.98 -4.60
C ILE A 633 -29.64 1.37 -4.94
N GLU A 634 -30.10 2.53 -4.46
CA GLU A 634 -31.48 2.99 -4.65
C GLU A 634 -31.80 3.29 -6.13
N THR A 635 -30.84 3.85 -6.86
CA THR A 635 -31.02 4.24 -8.27
C THR A 635 -30.85 3.09 -9.26
N HIS A 636 -30.06 2.06 -8.93
CA HIS A 636 -29.78 0.93 -9.83
C HIS A 636 -30.63 -0.30 -9.53
N LYS A 637 -31.04 -0.51 -8.26
CA LYS A 637 -31.82 -1.65 -7.76
C LYS A 637 -31.21 -3.01 -8.13
N PRO A 638 -30.55 -3.73 -7.20
CA PRO A 638 -29.83 -4.95 -7.53
C PRO A 638 -30.78 -6.05 -8.04
N THR A 639 -30.42 -6.67 -9.16
CA THR A 639 -31.16 -7.81 -9.76
C THR A 639 -30.35 -9.09 -9.82
N SER A 640 -29.02 -8.98 -9.78
CA SER A 640 -28.12 -10.12 -9.79
C SER A 640 -28.04 -10.74 -8.39
N ILE A 641 -28.20 -12.05 -8.30
CA ILE A 641 -28.18 -12.82 -7.05
C ILE A 641 -27.01 -13.80 -7.11
N ILE A 642 -26.16 -13.79 -6.09
CA ILE A 642 -25.00 -14.67 -5.94
C ILE A 642 -24.99 -15.34 -4.55
N THR A 643 -24.30 -16.47 -4.46
CA THR A 643 -24.08 -17.23 -3.21
C THR A 643 -22.67 -17.82 -3.20
N ASN A 644 -22.28 -18.50 -2.12
CA ASN A 644 -21.01 -19.22 -1.96
C ASN A 644 -19.79 -18.33 -2.20
N LEU A 645 -19.77 -17.13 -1.61
CA LEU A 645 -18.56 -16.32 -1.60
C LEU A 645 -17.49 -17.04 -0.76
N PRO A 646 -16.22 -17.07 -1.20
CA PRO A 646 -15.14 -17.69 -0.43
C PRO A 646 -14.85 -16.88 0.84
N GLU A 647 -14.20 -17.52 1.81
CA GLU A 647 -13.56 -16.80 2.91
C GLU A 647 -12.29 -16.10 2.38
N SER A 648 -12.30 -14.77 2.29
CA SER A 648 -11.21 -13.98 1.71
C SER A 648 -11.25 -12.53 2.22
N SER A 649 -10.32 -11.68 1.77
CA SER A 649 -10.23 -10.25 2.07
C SER A 649 -9.90 -9.43 0.82
N TRP A 650 -9.76 -8.10 0.94
CA TRP A 650 -9.29 -7.26 -0.16
C TRP A 650 -7.88 -7.65 -0.66
N ASP A 651 -7.07 -8.33 0.15
CA ASP A 651 -5.74 -8.86 -0.22
C ASP A 651 -5.82 -10.25 -0.91
N LEU A 652 -7.03 -10.70 -1.28
CA LEU A 652 -7.29 -12.00 -1.92
C LEU A 652 -7.05 -13.23 -1.02
N ASN A 653 -6.63 -13.04 0.23
CA ASN A 653 -6.35 -14.07 1.23
C ASN A 653 -6.42 -13.48 2.66
N LEU A 654 -6.04 -14.24 3.70
CA LEU A 654 -6.04 -13.77 5.10
C LEU A 654 -4.63 -13.77 5.74
N ASP A 655 -3.56 -13.87 4.96
CA ASP A 655 -2.18 -14.06 5.43
C ASP A 655 -1.65 -12.88 6.24
N TYR A 656 -2.15 -11.67 5.98
CA TYR A 656 -1.84 -10.50 6.79
C TYR A 656 -2.27 -10.65 8.25
N TRP A 657 -3.28 -11.45 8.55
CA TRP A 657 -3.76 -11.63 9.92
C TRP A 657 -3.51 -13.03 10.47
N ASN A 658 -3.39 -14.04 9.60
CA ASN A 658 -3.12 -15.42 10.02
C ASN A 658 -2.44 -16.26 8.92
N ASN A 659 -1.10 -16.29 8.92
CA ASN A 659 -0.27 -17.09 8.02
C ASN A 659 0.64 -18.09 8.76
N GLY A 660 0.40 -18.33 10.05
CA GLY A 660 1.25 -19.19 10.88
C GLY A 660 2.56 -18.54 11.37
N TYR A 661 2.75 -17.23 11.19
CA TYR A 661 3.88 -16.51 11.80
C TYR A 661 3.81 -16.60 13.34
N PRO A 662 4.91 -16.93 14.06
CA PRO A 662 4.90 -17.12 15.51
C PRO A 662 4.29 -15.97 16.31
N GLY A 663 4.53 -14.72 15.90
CA GLY A 663 3.94 -13.55 16.58
C GLY A 663 2.41 -13.51 16.46
N LYS A 664 1.86 -13.82 15.29
CA LYS A 664 0.40 -13.86 15.05
C LYS A 664 -0.24 -15.02 15.80
N ILE A 665 0.39 -16.20 15.78
CA ILE A 665 -0.04 -17.37 16.58
C ILE A 665 -0.08 -16.99 18.07
N TYR A 666 0.93 -16.28 18.55
CA TYR A 666 1.00 -15.88 19.95
C TYR A 666 -0.11 -14.90 20.34
N ILE A 667 -0.42 -13.93 19.49
CA ILE A 667 -1.56 -13.01 19.69
C ILE A 667 -2.88 -13.80 19.75
N TRP A 668 -3.18 -14.61 18.73
CA TRP A 668 -4.43 -15.39 18.68
C TRP A 668 -4.57 -16.37 19.86
N GLY A 669 -3.47 -17.00 20.28
CA GLY A 669 -3.45 -17.89 21.44
C GLY A 669 -3.69 -17.15 22.76
N ASN A 670 -3.10 -15.96 22.94
CA ASN A 670 -3.30 -15.16 24.14
C ASN A 670 -4.72 -14.56 24.19
N LEU A 671 -5.24 -14.12 23.05
CA LEU A 671 -6.63 -13.65 22.91
C LEU A 671 -7.63 -14.75 23.24
N SER A 672 -7.44 -15.97 22.71
CA SER A 672 -8.30 -17.11 23.02
C SER A 672 -8.29 -17.46 24.51
N LEU A 673 -7.11 -17.40 25.14
CA LEU A 673 -6.98 -17.61 26.59
C LEU A 673 -7.69 -16.52 27.39
N ALA A 674 -7.53 -15.24 27.01
CA ALA A 674 -8.19 -14.13 27.66
C ALA A 674 -9.72 -14.24 27.58
N ARG A 675 -10.24 -14.53 26.39
CA ARG A 675 -11.67 -14.78 26.17
C ARG A 675 -12.18 -15.92 27.04
N GLU A 676 -11.48 -17.06 27.05
CA GLU A 676 -11.88 -18.23 27.82
C GLU A 676 -12.02 -17.92 29.32
N TYR A 677 -11.01 -17.27 29.92
CA TYR A 677 -11.09 -16.83 31.32
C TYR A 677 -12.23 -15.84 31.54
N LEU A 678 -12.41 -14.87 30.64
CA LEU A 678 -13.43 -13.85 30.78
C LEU A 678 -14.85 -14.41 30.68
N VAL A 679 -15.09 -15.33 29.74
CA VAL A 679 -16.37 -16.05 29.59
C VAL A 679 -16.68 -16.86 30.85
N ALA A 680 -15.70 -17.61 31.38
CA ALA A 680 -15.84 -18.35 32.62
C ALA A 680 -16.17 -17.43 33.81
N TYR A 681 -15.50 -16.28 33.90
CA TYR A 681 -15.75 -15.31 34.97
C TYR A 681 -17.14 -14.68 34.85
N THR A 682 -17.54 -14.30 33.64
CA THR A 682 -18.86 -13.69 33.35
C THR A 682 -20.00 -14.64 33.73
N ALA A 683 -19.92 -15.90 33.30
CA ALA A 683 -20.91 -16.92 33.66
C ALA A 683 -20.95 -17.22 35.17
N LEU A 684 -19.80 -17.15 35.84
CA LEU A 684 -19.69 -17.30 37.28
C LEU A 684 -20.40 -16.15 38.02
N LEU A 685 -20.35 -14.92 37.51
CA LEU A 685 -21.11 -13.78 38.03
C LEU A 685 -22.62 -13.87 37.71
N GLY A 686 -22.99 -14.71 36.74
CA GLY A 686 -24.37 -14.82 36.24
C GLY A 686 -24.73 -13.73 35.22
N ASP A 687 -23.72 -13.09 34.65
CA ASP A 687 -23.85 -12.05 33.63
C ASP A 687 -23.96 -12.64 32.22
N SER A 688 -24.35 -11.80 31.27
CA SER A 688 -24.42 -12.18 29.85
C SER A 688 -23.04 -12.15 29.20
N ILE A 689 -22.68 -13.24 28.54
CA ILE A 689 -21.46 -13.37 27.73
C ILE A 689 -21.56 -12.45 26.50
N SER A 690 -20.44 -11.84 26.11
CA SER A 690 -20.33 -10.90 24.99
C SER A 690 -21.32 -9.73 25.09
N PRO A 691 -21.39 -9.00 26.21
CA PRO A 691 -22.33 -7.88 26.34
C PRO A 691 -21.92 -6.70 25.45
N THR A 692 -22.88 -5.91 24.99
CA THR A 692 -22.58 -4.55 24.53
C THR A 692 -22.18 -3.70 25.73
N VAL A 693 -20.98 -3.12 25.71
CA VAL A 693 -20.46 -2.37 26.87
C VAL A 693 -20.80 -0.88 26.80
N PRO A 694 -21.15 -0.24 27.93
CA PRO A 694 -21.29 1.22 27.99
C PRO A 694 -19.95 1.93 27.74
N ILE A 695 -19.93 2.89 26.82
CA ILE A 695 -18.71 3.65 26.47
C ILE A 695 -18.63 4.96 27.27
N LEU A 696 -17.48 5.20 27.90
CA LEU A 696 -17.14 6.42 28.63
C LEU A 696 -16.01 7.16 27.91
N PHE A 697 -16.21 8.45 27.59
CA PHE A 697 -15.23 9.25 26.85
C PHE A 697 -14.15 9.88 27.74
N ASN A 698 -14.44 10.11 29.01
CA ASN A 698 -13.52 10.72 29.98
C ASN A 698 -12.65 9.69 30.74
N GLU A 699 -12.92 8.40 30.56
CA GLU A 699 -12.26 7.28 31.25
C GLU A 699 -11.77 6.20 30.28
N THR A 700 -11.63 6.54 28.98
CA THR A 700 -11.18 5.63 27.94
C THR A 700 -9.89 4.89 28.33
N PRO A 701 -9.81 3.54 28.21
CA PRO A 701 -10.78 2.61 27.63
C PRO A 701 -11.67 1.88 28.66
N ASN A 702 -11.76 2.39 29.89
CA ASN A 702 -12.58 1.79 30.93
C ASN A 702 -14.09 2.01 30.70
N SER A 703 -14.88 1.11 31.29
CA SER A 703 -16.34 1.15 31.29
C SER A 703 -16.87 1.28 32.72
N THR A 704 -18.20 1.20 32.88
CA THR A 704 -18.91 1.52 34.13
C THR A 704 -18.67 0.53 35.27
N THR A 705 -18.27 -0.70 34.98
CA THR A 705 -17.99 -1.77 35.95
C THR A 705 -16.72 -2.48 35.54
N GLU A 706 -16.06 -3.16 36.48
CA GLU A 706 -14.85 -3.94 36.20
C GLU A 706 -15.10 -5.00 35.11
N ILE A 707 -16.21 -5.74 35.18
CA ILE A 707 -16.53 -6.75 34.16
C ILE A 707 -16.76 -6.14 32.78
N ASN A 708 -17.45 -4.99 32.69
CA ASN A 708 -17.63 -4.28 31.42
C ASN A 708 -16.30 -3.75 30.87
N THR A 709 -15.40 -3.28 31.74
CA THR A 709 -14.04 -2.87 31.35
C THR A 709 -13.27 -4.05 30.77
N LEU A 710 -13.32 -5.23 31.40
CA LEU A 710 -12.65 -6.42 30.89
C LEU A 710 -13.21 -6.89 29.54
N TRP A 711 -14.54 -6.81 29.33
CA TRP A 711 -15.14 -7.05 28.02
C TRP A 711 -14.70 -6.03 26.98
N ASN A 712 -14.64 -4.74 27.34
CA ASN A 712 -14.13 -3.72 26.43
C ASN A 712 -12.67 -3.98 26.04
N TYR A 713 -11.84 -4.41 27.00
CA TYR A 713 -10.45 -4.81 26.75
C TYR A 713 -10.33 -6.00 25.81
N LEU A 714 -11.25 -6.98 25.93
CA LEU A 714 -11.27 -8.11 25.00
C LEU A 714 -11.57 -7.61 23.59
N TYR A 715 -12.60 -6.77 23.42
CA TYR A 715 -12.96 -6.24 22.11
C TYR A 715 -11.85 -5.39 21.50
N VAL A 716 -11.11 -4.63 22.31
CA VAL A 716 -9.89 -3.94 21.86
C VAL A 716 -8.88 -4.96 21.32
N ALA A 717 -8.58 -6.02 22.08
CA ALA A 717 -7.60 -7.04 21.70
C ALA A 717 -8.01 -7.88 20.46
N GLU A 718 -9.29 -7.86 20.08
CA GLU A 718 -9.81 -8.52 18.86
C GLU A 718 -9.55 -7.71 17.57
N GLY A 719 -9.09 -6.46 17.67
CA GLY A 719 -8.83 -5.59 16.52
C GLY A 719 -7.85 -6.19 15.49
N SER A 720 -8.14 -5.96 14.20
CA SER A 720 -7.35 -6.55 13.10
C SER A 720 -5.92 -6.00 13.02
N ASP A 721 -5.71 -4.75 13.42
CA ASP A 721 -4.42 -4.04 13.33
C ASP A 721 -3.27 -4.79 14.00
N TRP A 722 -3.56 -5.42 15.14
CA TRP A 722 -2.56 -6.12 15.93
C TRP A 722 -1.86 -7.22 15.14
N THR A 723 -2.66 -8.01 14.41
CA THR A 723 -2.13 -9.13 13.62
C THR A 723 -1.66 -8.67 12.25
N TRP A 724 -2.31 -7.67 11.64
CA TRP A 724 -1.86 -7.01 10.41
C TRP A 724 -0.40 -6.57 10.52
N GLN A 725 -0.08 -5.80 11.57
CA GLN A 725 1.25 -5.21 11.77
C GLN A 725 2.29 -6.22 12.27
N THR A 726 1.89 -7.37 12.83
CA THR A 726 2.83 -8.30 13.48
C THR A 726 3.52 -9.22 12.49
N GLY A 727 4.75 -8.88 12.10
CA GLY A 727 5.58 -9.69 11.22
C GLY A 727 5.11 -9.67 9.76
N PRO A 728 5.61 -10.59 8.91
CA PRO A 728 5.29 -10.57 7.49
C PRO A 728 3.79 -10.84 7.24
N PRO A 729 3.19 -10.20 6.22
CA PRO A 729 3.85 -9.36 5.22
C PRO A 729 4.14 -7.90 5.64
N ALA A 730 3.41 -7.32 6.60
CA ALA A 730 3.51 -5.89 6.91
C ALA A 730 4.82 -5.47 7.60
N ASN A 731 5.29 -6.28 8.57
CA ASN A 731 6.46 -5.99 9.42
C ASN A 731 6.38 -4.62 10.13
N GLY A 732 5.23 -4.34 10.75
CA GLY A 732 4.99 -3.12 11.52
C GLY A 732 5.74 -3.07 12.86
N PRO A 733 5.59 -1.95 13.59
CA PRO A 733 6.22 -1.74 14.90
C PRO A 733 5.84 -2.80 15.94
N SER A 734 6.78 -3.19 16.82
CA SER A 734 6.53 -4.18 17.88
C SER A 734 5.42 -3.76 18.84
N TRP A 735 5.18 -2.45 18.97
CA TRP A 735 4.12 -1.85 19.77
C TRP A 735 2.76 -2.49 19.52
N PHE A 736 2.40 -2.81 18.26
CA PHE A 736 1.10 -3.43 17.95
C PHE A 736 0.92 -4.81 18.60
N MET A 737 1.96 -5.64 18.56
CA MET A 737 1.97 -6.93 19.23
C MET A 737 1.92 -6.74 20.76
N GLU A 738 2.70 -5.81 21.29
CA GLU A 738 2.78 -5.53 22.73
C GLU A 738 1.43 -5.04 23.28
N GLN A 739 0.68 -4.21 22.55
CA GLN A 739 -0.64 -3.74 22.97
C GLN A 739 -1.67 -4.86 23.04
N ALA A 740 -1.78 -5.70 22.02
CA ALA A 740 -2.73 -6.82 22.04
C ALA A 740 -2.48 -7.77 23.22
N LEU A 741 -1.20 -8.02 23.51
CA LEU A 741 -0.78 -8.83 24.65
C LEU A 741 -1.01 -8.12 25.98
N LEU A 742 -0.84 -6.80 26.06
CA LEU A 742 -1.11 -6.03 27.26
C LEU A 742 -2.58 -6.18 27.68
N TYR A 743 -3.51 -5.92 26.76
CA TYR A 743 -4.95 -6.06 27.02
C TYR A 743 -5.33 -7.49 27.42
N SER A 744 -4.89 -8.48 26.64
CA SER A 744 -5.20 -9.89 26.89
C SER A 744 -4.62 -10.39 28.23
N ASN A 745 -3.37 -10.03 28.56
CA ASN A 745 -2.75 -10.41 29.84
C ASN A 745 -3.39 -9.70 31.03
N THR A 746 -3.84 -8.45 30.87
CA THR A 746 -4.57 -7.73 31.93
C THR A 746 -5.88 -8.44 32.26
N ILE A 747 -6.63 -8.92 31.26
CA ILE A 747 -7.85 -9.72 31.47
C ILE A 747 -7.53 -11.00 32.23
N VAL A 748 -6.57 -11.79 31.73
CA VAL A 748 -6.19 -13.07 32.37
C VAL A 748 -5.73 -12.85 33.82
N SER A 749 -4.97 -11.79 34.07
CA SER A 749 -4.46 -11.48 35.41
C SER A 749 -5.59 -11.07 36.37
N ALA A 750 -6.51 -10.22 35.91
CA ALA A 750 -7.66 -9.79 36.70
C ALA A 750 -8.57 -10.97 37.06
N VAL A 751 -8.91 -11.80 36.07
CA VAL A 751 -9.76 -12.98 36.29
C VAL A 751 -9.08 -14.00 37.20
N LYS A 752 -7.80 -14.31 36.99
CA LYS A 752 -7.07 -15.23 37.89
C LYS A 752 -7.01 -14.70 39.32
N SER A 753 -6.83 -13.39 39.50
CA SER A 753 -6.88 -12.75 40.82
C SER A 753 -8.26 -12.95 41.47
N ALA A 754 -9.35 -12.76 40.72
CA ALA A 754 -10.70 -13.01 41.18
C ALA A 754 -10.92 -14.49 41.56
N PHE A 755 -10.47 -15.43 40.73
CA PHE A 755 -10.55 -16.87 41.02
C PHE A 755 -9.75 -17.27 42.26
N ASN A 756 -8.58 -16.68 42.49
CA ASN A 756 -7.78 -16.93 43.70
C ASN A 756 -8.48 -16.48 44.99
N ASN A 757 -9.45 -15.56 44.90
CA ASN A 757 -10.28 -15.15 46.04
C ASN A 757 -11.41 -16.16 46.34
N ILE A 758 -11.61 -17.19 45.50
CA ILE A 758 -12.57 -18.26 45.70
C ILE A 758 -11.82 -19.50 46.18
N THR A 759 -12.02 -19.90 47.43
CA THR A 759 -11.22 -20.98 48.04
C THR A 759 -12.07 -22.05 48.72
N ILE A 760 -11.73 -23.32 48.47
CA ILE A 760 -12.28 -24.45 49.24
C ILE A 760 -11.54 -24.47 50.58
N LYS A 761 -12.25 -24.20 51.69
CA LYS A 761 -11.67 -24.15 53.04
C LYS A 761 -11.56 -25.51 53.70
N SER A 762 -12.57 -26.36 53.54
CA SER A 762 -12.58 -27.71 54.09
C SER A 762 -13.67 -28.55 53.43
N ALA A 763 -13.49 -29.86 53.39
CA ALA A 763 -14.54 -30.81 53.04
C ALA A 763 -14.59 -31.92 54.09
N SER A 764 -15.80 -32.38 54.44
CA SER A 764 -15.99 -33.52 55.34
C SER A 764 -17.12 -34.41 54.85
N VAL A 765 -16.98 -35.71 55.05
CA VAL A 765 -17.98 -36.71 54.68
C VAL A 765 -18.85 -37.04 55.89
N ASP A 766 -20.17 -36.88 55.75
CA ASP A 766 -21.16 -37.29 56.74
C ASP A 766 -22.24 -38.17 56.07
N GLY A 767 -22.12 -39.48 56.27
CA GLY A 767 -22.96 -40.50 55.64
C GLY A 767 -22.94 -40.41 54.11
N ARG A 768 -24.10 -40.07 53.52
CA ARG A 768 -24.25 -39.90 52.06
C ARG A 768 -24.05 -38.47 51.58
N ASN A 769 -23.42 -37.60 52.37
CA ASN A 769 -23.23 -36.21 52.03
C ASN A 769 -21.77 -35.79 52.20
N VAL A 770 -21.28 -34.98 51.27
CA VAL A 770 -20.02 -34.25 51.41
C VAL A 770 -20.37 -32.81 51.70
N HIS A 771 -19.94 -32.34 52.87
CA HIS A 771 -20.09 -30.97 53.32
C HIS A 771 -18.83 -30.20 52.94
N VAL A 772 -18.97 -29.27 52.00
CA VAL A 772 -17.87 -28.43 51.51
C VAL A 772 -18.05 -27.02 52.05
N LYS A 773 -17.05 -26.49 52.74
CA LYS A 773 -16.96 -25.07 53.09
C LYS A 773 -16.20 -24.34 52.00
N ILE A 774 -16.85 -23.40 51.35
CA ILE A 774 -16.27 -22.60 50.27
C ILE A 774 -16.32 -21.13 50.70
N TYR A 775 -15.20 -20.43 50.56
CA TYR A 775 -15.13 -18.99 50.78
C TYR A 775 -15.17 -18.27 49.44
N ASN A 776 -16.16 -17.40 49.25
CA ASN A 776 -16.24 -16.45 48.15
C ASN A 776 -15.70 -15.10 48.65
N GLY A 777 -14.50 -14.72 48.21
CA GLY A 777 -13.89 -13.44 48.55
C GLY A 777 -14.30 -12.28 47.64
N LEU A 778 -15.16 -12.50 46.66
CA LEU A 778 -15.71 -11.45 45.81
C LEU A 778 -16.83 -10.70 46.53
N GLN A 779 -17.11 -9.48 46.09
CA GLN A 779 -18.17 -8.64 46.66
C GLN A 779 -19.57 -9.07 46.21
N GLU A 780 -19.67 -9.97 45.24
CA GLU A 780 -20.91 -10.39 44.61
C GLU A 780 -21.20 -11.88 44.85
N SER A 781 -22.46 -12.27 44.68
CA SER A 781 -22.83 -13.70 44.72
C SER A 781 -22.44 -14.36 43.40
N ILE A 782 -21.92 -15.57 43.46
CA ILE A 782 -21.41 -16.28 42.29
C ILE A 782 -22.06 -17.64 42.13
N THR A 783 -22.20 -18.13 40.91
CA THR A 783 -22.73 -19.46 40.63
C THR A 783 -21.60 -20.38 40.15
N VAL A 784 -21.44 -21.53 40.83
CA VAL A 784 -20.41 -22.51 40.50
C VAL A 784 -20.99 -23.92 40.49
N ASN A 785 -20.42 -24.77 39.64
CA ASN A 785 -20.60 -26.22 39.71
C ASN A 785 -19.60 -26.80 40.71
N VAL A 786 -20.10 -27.25 41.86
CA VAL A 786 -19.29 -27.94 42.87
C VAL A 786 -19.28 -29.43 42.54
N VAL A 787 -18.11 -29.96 42.18
CA VAL A 787 -17.92 -31.36 41.79
C VAL A 787 -17.09 -32.08 42.84
N VAL A 788 -17.63 -33.17 43.37
CA VAL A 788 -16.91 -34.13 44.21
C VAL A 788 -16.55 -35.34 43.35
N GLN A 789 -15.27 -35.52 43.09
CA GLN A 789 -14.74 -36.67 42.37
C GLN A 789 -14.21 -37.70 43.37
N ALA A 790 -14.76 -38.90 43.34
CA ALA A 790 -14.34 -40.00 44.19
C ALA A 790 -14.22 -41.30 43.38
N GLY A 791 -12.99 -41.66 43.01
CA GLY A 791 -12.73 -42.76 42.09
C GLY A 791 -13.33 -42.48 40.70
N PRO A 792 -14.03 -43.45 40.06
CA PRO A 792 -14.59 -43.27 38.72
C PRO A 792 -15.92 -42.50 38.69
N GLN A 793 -16.42 -42.02 39.83
CA GLN A 793 -17.73 -41.39 39.95
C GLN A 793 -17.56 -39.91 40.32
N ASN A 794 -18.33 -39.06 39.65
CA ASN A 794 -18.40 -37.63 39.91
C ASN A 794 -19.80 -37.28 40.40
N TYR A 795 -19.88 -36.44 41.43
CA TYR A 795 -21.14 -35.92 41.96
C TYR A 795 -21.09 -34.41 41.88
N SER A 796 -22.03 -33.79 41.19
CA SER A 796 -22.05 -32.35 40.99
C SER A 796 -23.33 -31.71 41.51
N SER A 797 -23.24 -30.44 41.87
CA SER A 797 -24.39 -29.57 42.07
C SER A 797 -24.02 -28.16 41.62
N LEU A 798 -24.94 -27.51 40.91
CA LEU A 798 -24.88 -26.07 40.67
C LEU A 798 -25.29 -25.34 41.96
N VAL A 799 -24.48 -24.38 42.42
CA VAL A 799 -24.63 -23.73 43.72
C VAL A 799 -24.30 -22.26 43.62
N THR A 800 -25.15 -21.42 44.20
CA THR A 800 -24.87 -20.00 44.41
C THR A 800 -24.12 -19.80 45.73
N LEU A 801 -22.97 -19.15 45.67
CA LEU A 801 -22.13 -18.79 46.81
C LEU A 801 -22.24 -17.30 47.07
N HIS A 802 -22.73 -16.92 48.25
CA HIS A 802 -22.78 -15.53 48.68
C HIS A 802 -21.40 -15.04 49.16
N PRO A 803 -21.12 -13.73 49.21
CA PRO A 803 -19.88 -13.22 49.79
C PRO A 803 -19.60 -13.80 51.18
N GLY A 804 -18.37 -14.26 51.42
CA GLY A 804 -17.96 -14.91 52.65
C GLY A 804 -18.02 -16.44 52.62
N VAL A 805 -18.24 -17.07 53.79
CA VAL A 805 -18.19 -18.53 53.95
C VAL A 805 -19.55 -19.16 53.66
N ASN A 806 -19.57 -20.12 52.74
CA ASN A 806 -20.74 -20.89 52.32
C ASN A 806 -20.58 -22.35 52.72
N ASN A 807 -21.67 -22.98 53.19
CA ASN A 807 -21.71 -24.40 53.49
C ASN A 807 -22.54 -25.12 52.43
N VAL A 808 -21.86 -25.91 51.60
CA VAL A 808 -22.47 -26.62 50.47
C VAL A 808 -22.57 -28.10 50.79
N LYS A 809 -23.71 -28.72 50.44
CA LYS A 809 -23.98 -30.13 50.69
C LYS A 809 -24.15 -30.87 49.36
N ILE A 810 -23.26 -31.80 49.06
CA ILE A 810 -23.29 -32.64 47.86
C ILE A 810 -23.69 -34.07 48.24
N ARG A 811 -24.77 -34.59 47.65
CA ARG A 811 -25.26 -35.94 47.94
C ARG A 811 -24.53 -36.97 47.08
N ILE A 812 -24.03 -38.03 47.72
CA ILE A 812 -23.31 -39.14 47.07
C ILE A 812 -24.08 -40.46 47.20
N SER A 813 -23.89 -41.36 46.23
CA SER A 813 -24.66 -42.61 46.13
C SER A 813 -24.27 -43.67 47.18
N ARG A 814 -23.06 -43.62 47.74
CA ARG A 814 -22.55 -44.62 48.69
C ARG A 814 -22.25 -44.03 50.08
N PRO A 815 -22.59 -44.71 51.20
CA PRO A 815 -22.45 -44.17 52.57
C PRO A 815 -21.01 -43.99 53.08
N SER A 816 -20.02 -44.46 52.31
CA SER A 816 -18.60 -44.23 52.55
C SER A 816 -17.93 -44.13 51.20
N LEU A 817 -17.18 -43.05 50.98
CA LEU A 817 -16.22 -42.98 49.88
C LEU A 817 -15.23 -44.12 50.14
N THR A 818 -15.23 -45.15 49.28
CA THR A 818 -14.34 -46.31 49.46
C THR A 818 -12.88 -45.98 49.12
N SER A 819 -12.63 -44.84 48.48
CA SER A 819 -11.31 -44.27 48.34
C SER A 819 -11.00 -43.38 49.54
N ASN A 820 -9.83 -43.57 50.15
CA ASN A 820 -9.30 -42.68 51.19
C ASN A 820 -8.99 -41.27 50.66
N GLU A 821 -9.17 -41.03 49.36
CA GLU A 821 -8.89 -39.80 48.65
C GLU A 821 -10.08 -39.40 47.79
N TYR A 822 -10.49 -38.14 47.87
CA TYR A 822 -11.50 -37.53 47.00
C TYR A 822 -11.10 -36.09 46.67
N LYS A 823 -11.52 -35.60 45.52
CA LYS A 823 -11.23 -34.23 45.07
C LYS A 823 -12.51 -33.41 45.12
N VAL A 824 -12.39 -32.16 45.55
CA VAL A 824 -13.44 -31.16 45.37
C VAL A 824 -12.93 -30.16 44.35
N ILE A 825 -13.71 -29.95 43.31
CA ILE A 825 -13.37 -29.10 42.17
C ILE A 825 -14.50 -28.09 42.01
N LEU A 826 -14.16 -26.82 41.82
CA LEU A 826 -15.11 -25.77 41.47
C LEU A 826 -14.98 -25.47 39.99
N TYR A 827 -16.11 -25.50 39.28
CA TYR A 827 -16.19 -25.13 37.87
C TYR A 827 -17.08 -23.91 37.69
N ALA A 828 -16.68 -22.99 36.83
CA ALA A 828 -17.57 -21.96 36.28
C ALA A 828 -18.52 -22.63 35.28
N PRO A 829 -19.83 -22.36 35.33
CA PRO A 829 -20.85 -23.12 34.60
C PRO A 829 -20.96 -22.68 33.13
N VAL A 830 -19.91 -22.89 32.35
CA VAL A 830 -19.84 -22.58 30.91
C VAL A 830 -19.79 -23.85 30.07
N THR A 831 -20.23 -23.75 28.83
CA THR A 831 -20.15 -24.81 27.81
C THR A 831 -19.05 -24.51 26.79
N GLU A 832 -18.59 -25.55 26.09
CA GLU A 832 -17.61 -25.40 25.00
C GLU A 832 -18.13 -24.49 23.87
N ALA A 833 -19.43 -24.54 23.57
CA ALA A 833 -20.05 -23.70 22.55
C ALA A 833 -20.06 -22.20 22.91
N GLU A 834 -20.20 -21.86 24.20
CA GLU A 834 -20.12 -20.47 24.67
C GLU A 834 -18.68 -19.91 24.64
N VAL A 835 -17.69 -20.79 24.82
CA VAL A 835 -16.26 -20.43 24.81
C VAL A 835 -15.67 -20.38 23.40
N GLY A 836 -16.12 -21.24 22.49
CA GLY A 836 -15.55 -21.35 21.14
C GLY A 836 -14.14 -21.95 21.17
N ALA A 837 -13.21 -21.38 20.39
CA ALA A 837 -11.81 -21.79 20.37
C ALA A 837 -11.18 -21.66 21.76
N SER A 838 -10.80 -22.80 22.34
CA SER A 838 -10.41 -22.91 23.75
C SER A 838 -9.04 -23.57 23.90
N PRO A 839 -8.01 -22.86 24.36
CA PRO A 839 -6.70 -23.47 24.64
C PRO A 839 -6.74 -24.37 25.88
N ILE A 840 -7.64 -24.12 26.84
CA ILE A 840 -7.88 -25.02 27.97
C ILE A 840 -9.14 -25.85 27.69
N PRO A 841 -9.12 -27.18 27.89
CA PRO A 841 -10.31 -28.00 27.68
C PRO A 841 -11.44 -27.66 28.68
N VAL A 842 -12.61 -27.29 28.17
CA VAL A 842 -13.83 -27.12 28.97
C VAL A 842 -14.45 -28.49 29.24
N SER A 843 -14.66 -28.83 30.51
CA SER A 843 -15.27 -30.11 30.87
C SER A 843 -16.80 -30.07 30.74
N ASN A 844 -17.47 -31.22 30.80
CA ASN A 844 -18.94 -31.27 30.92
C ASN A 844 -19.50 -30.58 32.19
N TYR A 845 -18.65 -30.21 33.14
CA TYR A 845 -19.02 -29.43 34.34
C TYR A 845 -18.69 -27.94 34.20
N GLY A 846 -17.96 -27.57 33.15
CA GLY A 846 -17.53 -26.21 32.81
C GLY A 846 -16.03 -25.98 32.96
N PHE A 847 -15.64 -24.72 33.14
CA PHE A 847 -14.24 -24.25 33.23
C PHE A 847 -13.72 -24.37 34.65
N GLN A 848 -12.56 -25.03 34.85
CA GLN A 848 -12.04 -25.30 36.19
C GLN A 848 -11.47 -24.04 36.86
N ILE A 849 -12.01 -23.68 38.02
CA ILE A 849 -11.55 -22.54 38.83
C ILE A 849 -10.46 -22.97 39.82
N THR A 850 -10.76 -24.00 40.63
CA THR A 850 -9.86 -24.48 41.68
C THR A 850 -10.15 -25.93 42.03
N LEU A 851 -9.15 -26.63 42.55
CA LEU A 851 -9.21 -28.04 42.95
C LEU A 851 -8.46 -28.24 44.26
N VAL A 852 -9.07 -28.96 45.20
CA VAL A 852 -8.42 -29.41 46.44
C VAL A 852 -8.63 -30.91 46.62
N GLU A 853 -7.54 -31.61 46.92
CA GLU A 853 -7.55 -33.04 47.23
C GLU A 853 -7.64 -33.25 48.74
N PHE A 854 -8.51 -34.16 49.16
CA PHE A 854 -8.72 -34.51 50.57
C PHE A 854 -8.37 -35.97 50.80
N SER A 855 -7.53 -36.24 51.78
CA SER A 855 -7.25 -37.60 52.28
C SER A 855 -7.88 -37.81 53.65
N ALA A 856 -8.36 -39.02 53.92
CA ALA A 856 -9.04 -39.39 55.16
C ALA A 856 -8.09 -39.52 56.37
N THR A 857 -7.23 -38.54 56.62
CA THR A 857 -6.54 -38.32 57.91
C THR A 857 -6.06 -36.88 58.02
N SER A 858 -6.91 -35.99 58.55
CA SER A 858 -6.47 -34.84 59.35
C SER A 858 -7.66 -34.23 60.09
N ALA A 859 -7.92 -34.75 61.29
CA ALA A 859 -8.57 -33.97 62.32
C ALA A 859 -7.62 -32.82 62.70
N ILE A 860 -8.12 -31.59 62.62
CA ILE A 860 -7.40 -30.38 63.00
C ILE A 860 -7.07 -30.45 64.50
N GLN A 861 -5.79 -30.60 64.85
CA GLN A 861 -5.26 -30.04 66.09
C GLN A 861 -4.80 -28.61 65.78
N GLY A 862 -5.43 -27.64 66.45
CA GLY A 862 -4.94 -26.28 66.47
C GLY A 862 -3.52 -26.24 67.04
N GLY A 863 -2.60 -25.63 66.29
CA GLY A 863 -1.23 -25.42 66.72
C GLY A 863 -0.64 -24.25 65.94
N ASN A 864 -0.33 -23.17 66.64
CA ASN A 864 0.45 -22.04 66.16
C ASN A 864 1.68 -22.51 65.36
N GLN A 865 1.76 -22.13 64.08
CA GLN A 865 3.02 -22.10 63.35
C GLN A 865 3.25 -20.72 62.72
N SER A 866 3.33 -19.72 63.58
CA SER A 866 4.23 -18.60 63.37
C SER A 866 5.64 -19.08 63.73
N LEU A 867 6.49 -19.46 62.75
CA LEU A 867 7.97 -19.36 62.82
C LEU A 867 8.78 -19.97 61.64
N PHE A 868 8.19 -20.59 60.61
CA PHE A 868 8.99 -21.25 59.54
C PHE A 868 9.12 -20.53 58.19
N VAL A 869 8.59 -19.31 58.04
CA VAL A 869 8.70 -18.52 56.79
C VAL A 869 9.77 -17.41 56.87
N VAL A 870 10.20 -17.02 58.07
CA VAL A 870 11.22 -15.96 58.25
C VAL A 870 12.64 -16.46 57.94
N ALA A 871 12.93 -17.75 58.09
CA ALA A 871 14.26 -18.31 57.83
C ALA A 871 14.59 -18.49 56.33
N ILE A 872 13.58 -18.69 55.48
CA ILE A 872 13.78 -18.91 54.03
C ILE A 872 13.87 -17.56 53.30
N VAL A 873 13.12 -16.54 53.73
CA VAL A 873 13.20 -15.18 53.16
C VAL A 873 14.54 -14.50 53.49
N LEU A 874 15.12 -14.78 54.67
CA LEU A 874 16.46 -14.26 55.04
C LEU A 874 17.62 -14.95 54.30
N MET A 875 17.49 -16.23 53.92
CA MET A 875 18.51 -16.92 53.11
C MET A 875 18.48 -16.48 51.63
N ILE A 876 17.31 -16.14 51.09
CA ILE A 876 17.19 -15.64 49.71
C ILE A 876 17.67 -14.17 49.62
N ALA A 877 17.42 -13.34 50.64
CA ALA A 877 17.96 -11.99 50.70
C ALA A 877 19.50 -11.94 50.80
N ALA A 878 20.12 -12.92 51.48
CA ALA A 878 21.58 -13.03 51.56
C ALA A 878 22.22 -13.52 50.24
N ALA A 879 21.52 -14.36 49.47
CA ALA A 879 21.98 -14.83 48.16
C ALA A 879 21.93 -13.74 47.08
N VAL A 880 20.94 -12.84 47.14
CA VAL A 880 20.81 -11.70 46.20
C VAL A 880 21.85 -10.62 46.51
N LEU A 881 22.21 -10.39 47.77
CA LEU A 881 23.26 -9.42 48.13
C LEU A 881 24.67 -9.88 47.70
N LEU A 882 24.95 -11.18 47.68
CA LEU A 882 26.22 -11.75 47.23
C LEU A 882 26.39 -11.74 45.70
N LEU A 883 25.29 -11.69 44.94
CA LEU A 883 25.31 -11.56 43.48
C LEU A 883 25.54 -10.12 43.01
N ILE A 884 25.12 -9.12 43.79
CA ILE A 884 25.27 -7.70 43.45
C ILE A 884 26.72 -7.20 43.67
N VAL A 885 27.48 -7.79 44.59
CA VAL A 885 28.88 -7.39 44.85
C VAL A 885 29.87 -7.92 43.79
N LYS A 886 29.46 -8.86 42.93
CA LYS A 886 30.33 -9.43 41.89
C LYS A 886 30.30 -8.71 40.54
N TYR A 887 29.47 -7.67 40.40
CA TYR A 887 29.34 -6.84 39.19
C TYR A 887 29.77 -5.37 39.40
N LEU A 888 30.40 -5.04 40.53
CA LEU A 888 30.91 -3.71 40.86
C LEU A 888 32.37 -3.74 41.38
N ILE A 889 33.21 -4.61 40.80
CA ILE A 889 34.67 -4.49 40.79
C ILE A 889 35.18 -4.79 39.39
#